data_AF-Q21657-F1
#
_entry.id   AF-Q21657-F1
#
_cell.length_a   1.000
_cell.length_b   1.000
_cell.length_c   1.000
_cell.angle_alpha   90.00
_cell.angle_beta   90.00
_cell.angle_gamma   90.00
#
_symmetry.space_group_name_H-M   'P 1'
#
loop_
_entity.id
_entity.type
_entity.pdbx_description
1 polymer ?
#
loop_
_entity_poly.entity_id
_entity_poly.type
_entity_poly.pdbx_seq_one_letter_code
_entity_poly.pdbx_strand_id
1 'polypeptide(L)'
;MPYLDHAGSTLPSKIQLEEVAKQQSQLILANPHSHHATAVKTKQIVNSARLRILQYFNTTSDDYFVVLTNNTTHGLKIVAENFKFGQKTHSILNIASVLHGGSSNLGYLYDSHHSVVGLRHVVNGKVNSISCVNEESILEHEIPDVEHSLFVLTAMSNFCGKKYSLESVHRLQEKGWAVCLDAASFVSSSALDLSQQRPNFIAFSFYKIFGYPTGIGALLVRKDSAHLIEKTSFAGGTVQSVDEMSMFFVLREFERAFEEGTLNYYGIAQLQKGFEEIERCGGISSIRNLTHHLCKNALYMLKSKKHPNGRPVVEIYSQSEQFENPDKQGPIVAFNLKRPDGGYYGYTEVEKMCAIFGIELRTGCFCNIGACKKYLGITSEMIQENMSKGKRCGDEIDLINGTPTGAIRISFGRTSTEHDITALEQMIDTCFTEGEHQAQSKPDPMNIESYSPTVVNLFSFPIKSVGSVGRKRYELTARGFKNDREFLIVNDDVTLNLKTHPELCMLTATIVDDDQLLIQTFDQNENLVLPMSLSLKDNGAKLVCKNTIATMDCGDKVGKWLDNALDRQNCRLLRVAEDSKKNFVNDSPFLLINEASVYMLSRYINMEVREILTRFRSNIVVRGLPPFIEDTAKRLSIENLEFEVVDKCTRCEMICVDPMTGEKDPSLLLALRDYRNKQKMTFGIYIRQTNFESGQYLESGMSVNFSTD
;
A
#
# COMPACT_ATOMS: atom_id res chain seq x y z
N MET A 1 -5.94 16.69 0.03
CA MET A 1 -5.37 15.51 0.69
C MET A 1 -3.86 15.53 0.49
N PRO A 2 -3.07 15.71 1.55
CA PRO A 2 -1.62 15.62 1.49
C PRO A 2 -1.14 14.28 0.93
N TYR A 3 -0.39 14.30 -0.18
CA TYR A 3 0.11 13.10 -0.84
C TYR A 3 1.64 13.07 -0.87
N LEU A 4 2.23 12.11 -0.16
CA LEU A 4 3.67 11.97 0.08
C LEU A 4 4.23 10.61 -0.40
N ASP A 5 3.53 9.85 -1.26
CA ASP A 5 4.04 8.58 -1.85
C ASP A 5 4.42 8.68 -3.34
N HIS A 6 4.90 9.84 -3.81
CA HIS A 6 5.33 10.04 -5.19
C HIS A 6 6.42 9.07 -5.69
N ALA A 7 7.26 8.52 -4.80
CA ALA A 7 8.25 7.50 -5.14
C ALA A 7 7.62 6.10 -5.36
N GLY A 8 6.43 5.84 -4.81
CA GLY A 8 5.63 4.66 -5.09
C GLY A 8 4.88 4.80 -6.43
N SER A 9 4.13 5.91 -6.54
CA SER A 9 3.45 6.36 -7.75
C SER A 9 3.24 7.86 -7.67
N THR A 10 3.58 8.62 -8.72
CA THR A 10 3.10 10.00 -8.77
C THR A 10 1.63 10.01 -9.20
N LEU A 11 0.90 11.09 -8.87
CA LEU A 11 -0.49 11.25 -9.29
C LEU A 11 -0.56 11.98 -10.64
N PRO A 12 -1.49 11.57 -11.53
CA PRO A 12 -1.82 12.38 -12.70
C PRO A 12 -2.51 13.67 -12.26
N SER A 13 -2.32 14.75 -13.02
CA SER A 13 -3.05 15.98 -12.76
C SER A 13 -4.48 15.86 -13.30
N LYS A 14 -5.40 16.64 -12.71
CA LYS A 14 -6.78 16.74 -13.22
C LYS A 14 -6.79 17.14 -14.71
N ILE A 15 -5.94 18.11 -15.09
CA ILE A 15 -5.83 18.58 -16.48
C ILE A 15 -5.37 17.44 -17.40
N GLN A 16 -4.34 16.67 -17.00
CA GLN A 16 -3.87 15.52 -17.78
C GLN A 16 -5.01 14.52 -18.02
N LEU A 17 -5.80 14.20 -16.99
CA LEU A 17 -6.92 13.26 -17.11
C LEU A 17 -8.06 13.80 -17.99
N GLU A 18 -8.39 15.08 -17.88
CA GLU A 18 -9.42 15.73 -18.71
C GLU A 18 -9.01 15.75 -20.19
N GLU A 19 -7.74 16.03 -20.49
CA GLU A 19 -7.22 16.00 -21.86
C GLU A 19 -7.21 14.59 -22.44
N VAL A 20 -6.80 13.59 -21.64
CA VAL A 20 -6.87 12.18 -22.02
C VAL A 20 -8.32 11.77 -22.31
N ALA A 21 -9.26 12.10 -21.43
CA ALA A 21 -10.68 11.75 -21.59
C ALA A 21 -11.28 12.37 -22.86
N LYS A 22 -10.99 13.65 -23.12
CA LYS A 22 -11.42 14.35 -24.34
C LYS A 22 -10.88 13.67 -25.60
N GLN A 23 -9.59 13.31 -25.60
CA GLN A 23 -8.94 12.68 -26.75
C GLN A 23 -9.41 11.23 -26.97
N GLN A 24 -9.65 10.48 -25.90
CA GLN A 24 -10.00 9.05 -25.94
C GLN A 24 -11.28 8.80 -26.76
N SER A 25 -12.29 9.67 -26.63
CA SER A 25 -13.55 9.57 -27.38
C SER A 25 -13.39 9.69 -28.91
N GLN A 26 -12.33 10.37 -29.35
CA GLN A 26 -12.03 10.62 -30.77
C GLN A 26 -10.97 9.66 -31.32
N LEU A 27 -10.35 8.87 -30.44
CA LEU A 27 -9.21 8.04 -30.75
C LEU A 27 -9.65 6.63 -31.15
N ILE A 28 -9.89 6.43 -32.46
CA ILE A 28 -10.10 5.10 -33.02
C ILE A 28 -8.74 4.48 -33.35
N LEU A 29 -8.39 3.42 -32.63
CA LEU A 29 -7.18 2.61 -32.83
C LEU A 29 -7.56 1.14 -32.93
N ALA A 30 -6.70 0.38 -33.61
CA ALA A 30 -6.88 -1.05 -33.78
C ALA A 30 -5.56 -1.77 -33.51
N ASN A 31 -5.62 -3.11 -33.45
CA ASN A 31 -4.43 -3.90 -33.26
C ASN A 31 -3.36 -3.53 -34.31
N PRO A 32 -2.15 -3.09 -33.90
CA PRO A 32 -1.10 -2.71 -34.83
C PRO A 32 -0.53 -3.91 -35.61
N HIS A 33 -0.99 -5.15 -35.38
CA HIS A 33 -0.62 -6.28 -36.22
C HIS A 33 -1.42 -6.33 -37.53
N SER A 34 -2.57 -5.66 -37.62
CA SER A 34 -3.39 -5.61 -38.82
C SER A 34 -2.82 -4.68 -39.91
N HIS A 35 -3.40 -4.74 -41.11
CA HIS A 35 -2.96 -4.00 -42.29
C HIS A 35 -3.90 -2.88 -42.75
N HIS A 36 -5.12 -2.82 -42.22
CA HIS A 36 -6.08 -1.76 -42.57
C HIS A 36 -5.66 -0.39 -42.02
N ALA A 37 -6.24 0.69 -42.58
CA ALA A 37 -5.83 2.07 -42.30
C ALA A 37 -5.75 2.42 -40.80
N THR A 38 -6.72 1.98 -40.00
CA THR A 38 -6.72 2.20 -38.54
C THR A 38 -5.50 1.57 -37.85
N ALA A 39 -5.08 0.37 -38.26
CA ALA A 39 -3.90 -0.29 -37.70
C ALA A 39 -2.60 0.39 -38.13
N VAL A 40 -2.55 0.93 -39.35
CA VAL A 40 -1.42 1.76 -39.82
C VAL A 40 -1.31 3.04 -38.99
N LYS A 41 -2.43 3.72 -38.72
CA LYS A 41 -2.47 4.87 -37.80
C LYS A 41 -1.95 4.49 -36.41
N THR A 42 -2.34 3.34 -35.87
CA THR A 42 -1.84 2.86 -34.58
C THR A 42 -0.32 2.63 -34.60
N LYS A 43 0.23 2.00 -35.65
CA LYS A 43 1.69 1.85 -35.83
C LYS A 43 2.41 3.20 -35.83
N GLN A 44 1.85 4.20 -36.52
CA GLN A 44 2.44 5.55 -36.56
C GLN A 44 2.48 6.19 -35.18
N ILE A 45 1.38 6.11 -34.40
CA ILE A 45 1.34 6.64 -33.03
C ILE A 45 2.37 5.96 -32.12
N VAL A 46 2.50 4.63 -32.21
CA VAL A 46 3.51 3.88 -31.43
C VAL A 46 4.92 4.34 -31.82
N ASN A 47 5.21 4.50 -33.12
CA ASN A 47 6.51 4.99 -33.58
C ASN A 47 6.77 6.45 -33.14
N SER A 48 5.77 7.33 -33.19
CA SER A 48 5.89 8.69 -32.67
C SER A 48 6.19 8.70 -31.17
N ALA A 49 5.55 7.81 -30.39
CA ALA A 49 5.86 7.65 -28.98
C ALA A 49 7.31 7.21 -28.75
N ARG A 50 7.85 6.28 -29.55
CA ARG A 50 9.27 5.89 -29.47
C ARG A 50 10.22 7.07 -29.70
N LEU A 51 9.99 7.85 -30.76
CA LEU A 51 10.80 9.03 -31.05
C LEU A 51 10.71 10.06 -29.92
N ARG A 52 9.52 10.26 -29.36
CA ARG A 52 9.30 11.18 -28.24
C ARG A 52 10.03 10.73 -26.97
N ILE A 53 10.05 9.42 -26.68
CA ILE A 53 10.81 8.84 -25.58
C ILE A 53 12.31 9.13 -25.76
N LEU A 54 12.87 8.86 -26.93
CA LEU A 54 14.29 9.09 -27.21
C LEU A 54 14.66 10.58 -27.07
N GLN A 55 13.83 11.47 -27.60
CA GLN A 55 14.00 12.92 -27.45
C GLN A 55 14.03 13.34 -25.98
N TYR A 56 13.15 12.79 -25.13
CA TYR A 56 13.12 13.11 -23.70
C TYR A 56 14.42 12.74 -22.97
N PHE A 57 15.09 11.68 -23.41
CA PHE A 57 16.38 11.22 -22.86
C PHE A 57 17.60 11.78 -23.62
N ASN A 58 17.39 12.78 -24.48
CA ASN A 58 18.43 13.42 -25.29
C ASN A 58 19.25 12.41 -26.13
N THR A 59 18.56 11.54 -26.86
CA THR A 59 19.18 10.60 -27.81
C THR A 59 18.29 10.39 -29.04
N THR A 60 18.72 9.56 -29.97
CA THR A 60 18.03 9.33 -31.25
C THR A 60 17.81 7.85 -31.51
N SER A 61 17.00 7.58 -32.55
CA SER A 61 16.77 6.23 -33.03
C SER A 61 17.98 5.61 -33.70
N ASP A 62 19.09 6.32 -33.87
CA ASP A 62 20.35 5.76 -34.38
C ASP A 62 21.16 5.12 -33.25
N ASP A 63 20.99 5.61 -32.02
CA ASP A 63 21.76 5.19 -30.85
C ASP A 63 21.04 4.12 -30.02
N TYR A 64 19.71 4.21 -29.86
CA TYR A 64 18.93 3.31 -29.01
C TYR A 64 17.65 2.80 -29.68
N PHE A 65 17.36 1.53 -29.44
CA PHE A 65 16.05 0.94 -29.62
C PHE A 65 15.13 1.24 -28.43
N VAL A 66 13.82 1.28 -28.66
CA VAL A 66 12.79 1.46 -27.61
C VAL A 66 11.87 0.25 -27.58
N VAL A 67 12.10 -0.67 -26.65
CA VAL A 67 11.23 -1.81 -26.38
C VAL A 67 10.16 -1.37 -25.37
N LEU A 68 8.88 -1.39 -25.76
CA LEU A 68 7.79 -1.04 -24.85
C LEU A 68 7.48 -2.22 -23.93
N THR A 69 7.39 -1.96 -22.63
CA THR A 69 7.20 -2.98 -21.59
C THR A 69 6.00 -2.65 -20.71
N ASN A 70 5.63 -3.56 -19.81
CA ASN A 70 4.51 -3.32 -18.88
C ASN A 70 4.92 -2.43 -17.70
N ASN A 71 6.21 -2.41 -17.36
CA ASN A 71 6.83 -1.66 -16.27
C ASN A 71 8.35 -1.92 -16.27
N THR A 72 9.08 -1.20 -15.41
CA THR A 72 10.53 -1.38 -15.18
C THR A 72 10.92 -2.84 -14.93
N THR A 73 10.18 -3.56 -14.07
CA THR A 73 10.48 -4.96 -13.74
C THR A 73 10.47 -5.84 -14.98
N HIS A 74 9.50 -5.65 -15.88
CA HIS A 74 9.46 -6.36 -17.15
C HIS A 74 10.69 -6.03 -18.02
N GLY A 75 11.08 -4.76 -18.14
CA GLY A 75 12.29 -4.36 -18.86
C GLY A 75 13.58 -4.98 -18.30
N LEU A 76 13.77 -4.93 -16.99
CA LEU A 76 14.92 -5.56 -16.31
C LEU A 76 14.95 -7.07 -16.53
N LYS A 77 13.79 -7.72 -16.48
CA LYS A 77 13.64 -9.15 -16.68
C LYS A 77 13.96 -9.56 -18.12
N ILE A 78 13.51 -8.79 -19.12
CA ILE A 78 13.88 -9.01 -20.53
C ILE A 78 15.40 -9.06 -20.69
N VAL A 79 16.12 -8.09 -20.12
CA VAL A 79 17.60 -8.07 -20.20
C VAL A 79 18.16 -9.35 -19.58
N ALA A 80 17.84 -9.65 -18.32
CA ALA A 80 18.41 -10.80 -17.61
C ALA A 80 18.05 -12.16 -18.23
N GLU A 81 16.85 -12.32 -18.80
CA GLU A 81 16.44 -13.57 -19.43
C GLU A 81 17.19 -13.85 -20.72
N ASN A 82 17.47 -12.80 -21.50
CA ASN A 82 17.97 -12.91 -22.86
C ASN A 82 19.47 -12.54 -22.98
N PHE A 83 20.11 -12.07 -21.90
CA PHE A 83 21.52 -11.71 -21.91
C PHE A 83 22.44 -12.92 -22.16
N LYS A 84 23.39 -12.78 -23.07
CA LYS A 84 24.38 -13.79 -23.43
C LYS A 84 25.50 -13.86 -22.40
N PHE A 85 25.23 -14.53 -21.29
CA PHE A 85 26.23 -14.77 -20.25
C PHE A 85 27.36 -15.72 -20.68
N GLY A 86 27.24 -16.44 -21.79
CA GLY A 86 28.24 -17.43 -22.22
C GLY A 86 28.06 -18.78 -21.51
N GLN A 87 29.10 -19.62 -21.51
CA GLN A 87 29.05 -20.94 -20.88
C GLN A 87 29.36 -20.86 -19.38
N LYS A 88 28.41 -21.31 -18.57
CA LYS A 88 28.61 -21.53 -17.13
C LYS A 88 29.60 -22.68 -16.91
N THR A 89 30.63 -22.44 -16.11
CA THR A 89 31.66 -23.43 -15.73
C THR A 89 31.59 -23.82 -14.24
N HIS A 90 30.96 -23.00 -13.40
CA HIS A 90 30.90 -23.20 -11.95
C HIS A 90 29.48 -23.09 -11.39
N SER A 91 29.15 -23.89 -10.38
CA SER A 91 27.91 -23.73 -9.61
C SER A 91 28.06 -22.61 -8.57
N ILE A 92 27.08 -21.72 -8.53
CA ILE A 92 27.03 -20.62 -7.56
C ILE A 92 26.66 -21.22 -6.19
N LEU A 93 27.57 -21.09 -5.22
CA LEU A 93 27.33 -21.50 -3.83
C LEU A 93 26.82 -20.34 -2.98
N ASN A 94 27.44 -19.16 -3.15
CA ASN A 94 27.17 -17.96 -2.35
C ASN A 94 27.18 -16.70 -3.24
N ILE A 95 26.63 -15.61 -2.69
CA ILE A 95 26.68 -14.28 -3.31
C ILE A 95 27.86 -13.52 -2.72
N ALA A 96 28.72 -13.00 -3.59
CA ALA A 96 29.92 -12.30 -3.19
C ALA A 96 29.62 -10.85 -2.79
N SER A 97 30.33 -10.34 -1.78
CA SER A 97 30.29 -8.93 -1.36
C SER A 97 31.30 -8.05 -2.13
N VAL A 98 32.00 -8.61 -3.11
CA VAL A 98 33.00 -7.98 -3.98
C VAL A 98 32.72 -8.36 -5.43
N LEU A 99 33.22 -7.56 -6.37
CA LEU A 99 33.13 -7.87 -7.80
C LEU A 99 34.11 -9.01 -8.15
N HIS A 100 33.64 -9.98 -8.93
CA HIS A 100 34.47 -11.03 -9.49
C HIS A 100 34.85 -10.72 -10.94
N GLY A 101 36.11 -11.00 -11.29
CA GLY A 101 36.59 -10.97 -12.66
C GLY A 101 36.19 -12.21 -13.46
N GLY A 102 36.61 -12.24 -14.72
CA GLY A 102 36.38 -13.38 -15.63
C GLY A 102 35.02 -13.32 -16.33
N SER A 103 34.52 -14.47 -16.77
CA SER A 103 33.32 -14.53 -17.61
C SER A 103 32.03 -14.82 -16.84
N SER A 104 30.90 -14.37 -17.39
CA SER A 104 29.56 -14.78 -16.99
C SER A 104 29.17 -14.32 -15.57
N ASN A 105 29.21 -13.02 -15.28
CA ASN A 105 28.92 -12.49 -13.95
C ASN A 105 27.64 -11.64 -13.93
N LEU A 106 26.93 -11.64 -12.80
CA LEU A 106 25.88 -10.65 -12.49
C LEU A 106 26.31 -9.79 -11.29
N GLY A 107 26.35 -8.48 -11.46
CA GLY A 107 26.60 -7.52 -10.39
C GLY A 107 25.40 -6.60 -10.12
N TYR A 108 25.17 -6.22 -8.88
CA TYR A 108 24.19 -5.19 -8.51
C TYR A 108 24.53 -4.57 -7.15
N LEU A 109 23.89 -3.44 -6.81
CA LEU A 109 24.13 -2.75 -5.54
C LEU A 109 23.32 -3.35 -4.38
N TYR A 110 23.81 -3.25 -3.14
CA TYR A 110 23.01 -3.61 -1.95
C TYR A 110 21.65 -2.89 -1.94
N ASP A 111 21.66 -1.59 -2.28
CA ASP A 111 20.50 -0.70 -2.32
C ASP A 111 19.75 -0.80 -3.66
N SER A 112 19.49 -2.02 -4.11
CA SER A 112 18.70 -2.27 -5.32
C SER A 112 17.29 -2.72 -4.98
N HIS A 113 16.33 -2.29 -5.79
CA HIS A 113 14.93 -2.68 -5.68
C HIS A 113 14.77 -4.20 -5.89
N HIS A 114 13.71 -4.80 -5.34
CA HIS A 114 13.42 -6.24 -5.44
C HIS A 114 13.35 -6.75 -6.88
N SER A 115 12.99 -5.91 -7.86
CA SER A 115 13.02 -6.27 -9.28
C SER A 115 14.42 -6.60 -9.79
N VAL A 116 15.46 -5.97 -9.23
CA VAL A 116 16.88 -6.26 -9.53
C VAL A 116 17.36 -7.46 -8.70
N VAL A 117 17.07 -7.47 -7.40
CA VAL A 117 17.46 -8.57 -6.50
C VAL A 117 16.85 -9.92 -6.93
N GLY A 118 15.65 -9.88 -7.52
CA GLY A 118 14.97 -11.04 -8.09
C GLY A 118 15.67 -11.65 -9.31
N LEU A 119 16.46 -10.86 -10.05
CA LEU A 119 17.19 -11.33 -11.24
C LEU A 119 18.17 -12.46 -10.92
N ARG A 120 18.64 -12.56 -9.67
CA ARG A 120 19.43 -13.71 -9.18
C ARG A 120 18.80 -15.06 -9.51
N HIS A 121 17.47 -15.15 -9.43
CA HIS A 121 16.74 -16.38 -9.76
C HIS A 121 16.57 -16.56 -11.27
N VAL A 122 16.48 -15.46 -12.01
CA VAL A 122 16.34 -15.45 -13.47
C VAL A 122 17.64 -15.90 -14.16
N VAL A 123 18.79 -15.48 -13.62
CA VAL A 123 20.11 -15.85 -14.13
C VAL A 123 20.69 -17.10 -13.45
N ASN A 124 19.95 -17.70 -12.51
CA ASN A 124 20.40 -18.91 -11.85
C ASN A 124 20.61 -20.02 -12.90
N GLY A 125 21.80 -20.61 -12.89
CA GLY A 125 22.20 -21.57 -13.93
C GLY A 125 22.81 -20.96 -15.20
N LYS A 126 22.86 -19.63 -15.35
CA LYS A 126 23.45 -18.93 -16.50
C LYS A 126 24.77 -18.22 -16.20
N VAL A 127 25.07 -17.95 -14.93
CA VAL A 127 26.26 -17.18 -14.50
C VAL A 127 27.19 -18.01 -13.61
N ASN A 128 28.47 -17.63 -13.60
CA ASN A 128 29.52 -18.19 -12.75
C ASN A 128 29.56 -17.52 -11.38
N SER A 129 29.25 -16.23 -11.30
CA SER A 129 29.19 -15.50 -10.04
C SER A 129 28.06 -14.47 -9.99
N ILE A 130 27.61 -14.19 -8.77
CA ILE A 130 26.68 -13.10 -8.45
C ILE A 130 27.34 -12.25 -7.36
N SER A 131 27.51 -10.95 -7.64
CA SER A 131 28.08 -9.97 -6.72
C SER A 131 27.01 -8.96 -6.29
N CYS A 132 26.93 -8.73 -4.98
CA CYS A 132 26.12 -7.68 -4.37
C CYS A 132 27.06 -6.74 -3.62
N VAL A 133 27.24 -5.53 -4.14
CA VAL A 133 28.31 -4.62 -3.71
C VAL A 133 27.80 -3.25 -3.27
N ASN A 134 28.65 -2.48 -2.63
CA ASN A 134 28.42 -1.07 -2.34
C ASN A 134 28.97 -0.19 -3.47
N GLU A 135 28.72 1.13 -3.39
CA GLU A 135 29.20 2.06 -4.42
C GLU A 135 30.72 2.20 -4.39
N GLU A 136 31.33 2.10 -3.21
CA GLU A 136 32.78 2.19 -3.00
C GLU A 136 33.54 1.09 -3.76
N SER A 137 32.92 -0.09 -3.95
CA SER A 137 33.49 -1.16 -4.80
C SER A 137 33.64 -0.79 -6.28
N ILE A 138 32.94 0.26 -6.73
CA ILE A 138 33.01 0.80 -8.10
C ILE A 138 33.79 2.13 -8.07
N LEU A 139 33.49 2.97 -7.08
CA LEU A 139 34.09 4.22 -6.58
C LEU A 139 35.61 4.24 -6.41
N GLU A 140 36.07 3.36 -5.54
CA GLU A 140 37.32 3.54 -4.80
C GLU A 140 38.24 2.34 -4.98
N HIS A 141 37.68 1.20 -5.40
CA HIS A 141 38.43 -0.03 -5.63
C HIS A 141 38.67 -0.27 -7.12
N GLU A 142 39.67 -1.11 -7.40
CA GLU A 142 39.92 -1.62 -8.73
C GLU A 142 38.83 -2.62 -9.13
N ILE A 143 38.13 -2.32 -10.23
CA ILE A 143 37.11 -3.19 -10.80
C ILE A 143 37.83 -4.24 -11.66
N PRO A 144 37.61 -5.54 -11.45
CA PRO A 144 38.25 -6.58 -12.24
C PRO A 144 37.68 -6.62 -13.66
N ASP A 145 38.53 -7.00 -14.62
CA ASP A 145 38.11 -7.21 -16.01
C ASP A 145 37.17 -8.42 -16.13
N VAL A 146 36.14 -8.28 -16.96
CA VAL A 146 35.13 -9.31 -17.19
C VAL A 146 34.76 -9.46 -18.66
N GLU A 147 34.17 -10.61 -18.97
CA GLU A 147 33.55 -10.89 -20.27
C GLU A 147 32.11 -11.39 -20.05
N HIS A 148 31.21 -11.15 -21.01
CA HIS A 148 29.84 -11.67 -20.96
C HIS A 148 29.13 -11.44 -19.62
N SER A 149 29.31 -10.27 -19.03
CA SER A 149 28.89 -9.97 -17.65
C SER A 149 27.97 -8.75 -17.62
N LEU A 150 26.95 -8.80 -16.75
CA LEU A 150 25.91 -7.79 -16.62
C LEU A 150 25.98 -7.14 -15.23
N PHE A 151 26.05 -5.82 -15.18
CA PHE A 151 25.87 -5.06 -13.95
C PHE A 151 24.55 -4.29 -14.01
N VAL A 152 23.67 -4.50 -13.04
CA VAL A 152 22.41 -3.77 -12.91
C VAL A 152 22.58 -2.64 -11.90
N LEU A 153 22.75 -1.42 -12.41
CA LEU A 153 23.04 -0.22 -11.62
C LEU A 153 21.75 0.49 -11.23
N THR A 154 21.50 0.64 -9.93
CA THR A 154 20.42 1.49 -9.43
C THR A 154 20.82 2.95 -9.54
N ALA A 155 20.12 3.75 -10.36
CA ALA A 155 20.45 5.17 -10.55
C ALA A 155 20.08 6.02 -9.33
N MET A 156 18.97 5.70 -8.66
CA MET A 156 18.53 6.36 -7.44
C MET A 156 17.81 5.38 -6.52
N SER A 157 18.18 5.38 -5.24
CA SER A 157 17.52 4.59 -4.21
C SER A 157 16.05 4.98 -4.09
N ASN A 158 15.16 4.00 -4.25
CA ASN A 158 13.74 4.20 -3.96
C ASN A 158 13.45 4.22 -2.45
N PHE A 159 14.44 3.92 -1.59
CA PHE A 159 14.30 3.93 -0.14
C PHE A 159 14.55 5.35 0.41
N CYS A 160 15.74 5.91 0.19
CA CYS A 160 16.16 7.20 0.78
C CYS A 160 16.43 8.30 -0.25
N GLY A 161 16.27 8.04 -1.56
CA GLY A 161 16.51 9.03 -2.60
C GLY A 161 17.99 9.29 -2.93
N LYS A 162 18.94 8.56 -2.35
CA LYS A 162 20.36 8.65 -2.74
C LYS A 162 20.49 8.45 -4.25
N LYS A 163 21.18 9.36 -4.94
CA LYS A 163 21.56 9.20 -6.35
C LYS A 163 22.96 8.62 -6.43
N TYR A 164 23.11 7.52 -7.16
CA TYR A 164 24.39 6.90 -7.41
C TYR A 164 25.11 7.61 -8.54
N SER A 165 26.44 7.68 -8.48
CA SER A 165 27.21 8.35 -9.53
C SER A 165 27.07 7.61 -10.86
N LEU A 166 26.56 8.29 -11.88
CA LEU A 166 26.46 7.73 -13.24
C LEU A 166 27.84 7.51 -13.88
N GLU A 167 28.91 8.09 -13.33
CA GLU A 167 30.30 7.74 -13.70
C GLU A 167 30.57 6.24 -13.57
N SER A 168 29.88 5.55 -12.65
CA SER A 168 29.90 4.09 -12.50
C SER A 168 29.63 3.36 -13.82
N VAL A 169 28.77 3.91 -14.69
CA VAL A 169 28.47 3.33 -16.01
C VAL A 169 29.73 3.21 -16.85
N HIS A 170 30.52 4.29 -16.92
CA HIS A 170 31.75 4.33 -17.69
C HIS A 170 32.79 3.36 -17.13
N ARG A 171 33.05 3.43 -15.82
CA ARG A 171 34.06 2.59 -15.14
C ARG A 171 33.78 1.09 -15.25
N LEU A 172 32.51 0.69 -15.13
CA LEU A 172 32.11 -0.70 -15.33
C LEU A 172 32.30 -1.14 -16.78
N GLN A 173 31.88 -0.31 -17.74
CA GLN A 173 32.00 -0.61 -19.17
C GLN A 173 33.46 -0.69 -19.63
N GLU A 174 34.37 0.13 -19.09
CA GLU A 174 35.81 0.05 -19.37
C GLU A 174 36.41 -1.31 -18.99
N LYS A 175 35.80 -1.99 -18.01
CA LYS A 175 36.19 -3.32 -17.54
C LYS A 175 35.42 -4.46 -18.19
N GLY A 176 34.63 -4.18 -19.23
CA GLY A 176 33.89 -5.18 -20.00
C GLY A 176 32.49 -5.52 -19.47
N TRP A 177 32.02 -4.85 -18.40
CA TRP A 177 30.65 -5.05 -17.92
C TRP A 177 29.65 -4.38 -18.86
N ALA A 178 28.60 -5.11 -19.27
CA ALA A 178 27.41 -4.49 -19.81
C ALA A 178 26.59 -3.89 -18.67
N VAL A 179 26.21 -2.62 -18.77
CA VAL A 179 25.49 -1.91 -17.71
C VAL A 179 24.01 -1.77 -18.07
N CYS A 180 23.15 -2.29 -17.20
CA CYS A 180 21.70 -2.05 -17.21
C CYS A 180 21.33 -1.06 -16.10
N LEU A 181 20.87 0.11 -16.47
CA LEU A 181 20.47 1.17 -15.54
C LEU A 181 19.00 0.98 -15.11
N ASP A 182 18.77 0.68 -13.84
CA ASP A 182 17.46 0.85 -13.21
C ASP A 182 17.24 2.34 -12.93
N ALA A 183 16.58 3.00 -13.88
CA ALA A 183 16.35 4.43 -13.87
C ALA A 183 15.01 4.81 -13.21
N ALA A 184 14.21 3.84 -12.77
CA ALA A 184 12.80 4.03 -12.46
C ALA A 184 12.51 5.10 -11.40
N SER A 185 13.34 5.18 -10.35
CA SER A 185 13.21 6.23 -9.33
C SER A 185 13.91 7.52 -9.77
N PHE A 186 15.00 7.44 -10.53
CA PHE A 186 15.79 8.60 -10.93
C PHE A 186 15.00 9.52 -11.88
N VAL A 187 14.37 8.95 -12.90
CA VAL A 187 13.67 9.72 -13.95
C VAL A 187 12.35 10.33 -13.48
N SER A 188 11.88 10.04 -12.26
CA SER A 188 10.70 10.71 -11.70
C SER A 188 10.96 12.16 -11.30
N SER A 189 12.22 12.55 -11.15
CA SER A 189 12.61 13.87 -10.63
C SER A 189 13.96 14.37 -11.16
N SER A 190 14.57 13.71 -12.14
CA SER A 190 15.91 14.07 -12.64
C SER A 190 16.06 13.77 -14.13
N ALA A 191 16.77 14.66 -14.81
CA ALA A 191 17.13 14.48 -16.22
C ALA A 191 18.18 13.38 -16.35
N LEU A 192 17.96 12.45 -17.28
CA LEU A 192 18.95 11.47 -17.72
C LEU A 192 19.32 11.81 -19.17
N ASP A 193 20.55 12.26 -19.37
CA ASP A 193 21.08 12.65 -20.68
C ASP A 193 21.94 11.52 -21.28
N LEU A 194 21.36 10.82 -22.26
CA LEU A 194 21.99 9.69 -22.92
C LEU A 194 23.03 10.09 -23.99
N SER A 195 23.20 11.38 -24.27
CA SER A 195 24.35 11.87 -25.04
C SER A 195 25.64 11.84 -24.22
N GLN A 196 25.52 11.92 -22.89
CA GLN A 196 26.65 11.92 -21.94
C GLN A 196 26.86 10.56 -21.29
N GLN A 197 25.79 9.98 -20.75
CA GLN A 197 25.83 8.69 -20.05
C GLN A 197 25.26 7.63 -20.97
N ARG A 198 26.08 6.68 -21.43
CA ARG A 198 25.66 5.69 -22.45
C ARG A 198 25.60 4.27 -21.89
N PRO A 199 24.73 3.92 -20.94
CA PRO A 199 24.56 2.53 -20.50
C PRO A 199 24.03 1.64 -21.64
N ASN A 200 24.35 0.35 -21.63
CA ASN A 200 23.87 -0.58 -22.66
C ASN A 200 22.35 -0.74 -22.63
N PHE A 201 21.75 -0.71 -21.44
CA PHE A 201 20.32 -0.88 -21.23
C PHE A 201 19.78 0.13 -20.20
N ILE A 202 18.55 0.62 -20.39
CA ILE A 202 17.87 1.50 -19.41
C ILE A 202 16.43 1.04 -19.22
N ALA A 203 16.01 0.76 -17.99
CA ALA A 203 14.64 0.36 -17.67
C ALA A 203 13.94 1.40 -16.77
N PHE A 204 12.69 1.74 -17.10
CA PHE A 204 11.86 2.65 -16.30
C PHE A 204 10.35 2.46 -16.58
N SER A 205 9.50 3.11 -15.78
CA SER A 205 8.03 3.09 -15.91
C SER A 205 7.49 4.51 -16.08
N PHE A 206 6.56 4.73 -17.00
CA PHE A 206 6.05 6.08 -17.29
C PHE A 206 5.16 6.63 -16.17
N TYR A 207 4.38 5.79 -15.51
CA TYR A 207 3.52 6.24 -14.40
C TYR A 207 4.33 6.82 -13.23
N LYS A 208 5.62 6.48 -13.08
CA LYS A 208 6.51 7.11 -12.08
C LYS A 208 6.91 8.54 -12.47
N ILE A 209 6.90 8.86 -13.76
CA ILE A 209 7.20 10.19 -14.30
C ILE A 209 5.93 11.03 -14.36
N PHE A 210 4.84 10.46 -14.90
CA PHE A 210 3.64 11.20 -15.29
C PHE A 210 2.45 11.00 -14.35
N GLY A 211 2.35 9.85 -13.69
CA GLY A 211 1.20 9.36 -12.92
C GLY A 211 0.20 8.56 -13.75
N TYR A 212 0.15 8.81 -15.06
CA TYR A 212 -0.69 8.10 -16.02
C TYR A 212 0.01 8.02 -17.39
N PRO A 213 -0.16 6.94 -18.17
CA PRO A 213 -0.88 5.69 -17.84
C PRO A 213 -0.07 4.75 -16.95
N THR A 214 -0.77 3.94 -16.16
CA THR A 214 -0.18 2.77 -15.50
C THR A 214 -0.07 1.60 -16.50
N GLY A 215 0.81 0.64 -16.21
CA GLY A 215 0.98 -0.55 -17.05
C GLY A 215 1.79 -0.34 -18.34
N ILE A 216 2.54 0.76 -18.44
CA ILE A 216 3.50 1.00 -19.53
C ILE A 216 4.85 1.44 -18.94
N GLY A 217 5.90 0.79 -19.40
CA GLY A 217 7.29 1.18 -19.21
C GLY A 217 8.07 1.04 -20.52
N ALA A 218 9.38 1.22 -20.44
CA ALA A 218 10.25 1.03 -21.59
C ALA A 218 11.60 0.44 -21.14
N LEU A 219 12.18 -0.31 -22.06
CA LEU A 219 13.57 -0.73 -22.05
C LEU A 219 14.26 -0.08 -23.26
N LEU A 220 15.20 0.82 -23.00
CA LEU A 220 16.08 1.35 -24.03
C LEU A 220 17.27 0.42 -24.18
N VAL A 221 17.61 0.07 -25.42
CA VAL A 221 18.76 -0.80 -25.72
C VAL A 221 19.68 -0.08 -26.69
N ARG A 222 20.94 0.13 -26.28
CA ARG A 222 21.94 0.76 -27.14
C ARG A 222 22.17 -0.14 -28.36
N LYS A 223 22.13 0.41 -29.58
CA LYS A 223 22.12 -0.40 -30.81
C LYS A 223 23.37 -1.25 -30.97
N ASP A 224 24.53 -0.69 -30.66
CA ASP A 224 25.81 -1.40 -30.66
C ASP A 224 25.86 -2.56 -29.64
N SER A 225 24.92 -2.60 -28.69
CA SER A 225 24.82 -3.55 -27.58
C SER A 225 23.69 -4.55 -27.79
N ALA A 226 22.90 -4.42 -28.86
CA ALA A 226 21.78 -5.32 -29.15
C ALA A 226 22.20 -6.78 -29.26
N HIS A 227 23.42 -7.05 -29.73
CA HIS A 227 23.99 -8.40 -29.86
C HIS A 227 24.23 -9.10 -28.50
N LEU A 228 24.24 -8.35 -27.39
CA LEU A 228 24.43 -8.89 -26.05
C LEU A 228 23.18 -9.60 -25.52
N ILE A 229 22.00 -9.34 -26.11
CA ILE A 229 20.75 -10.04 -25.77
C ILE A 229 20.20 -10.75 -26.99
N GLU A 230 19.75 -12.00 -26.82
CA GLU A 230 19.19 -12.81 -27.90
C GLU A 230 17.90 -13.46 -27.44
N LYS A 231 16.85 -13.24 -28.24
CA LYS A 231 15.54 -13.78 -27.99
C LYS A 231 15.47 -15.22 -28.53
N THR A 232 15.38 -16.18 -27.61
CA THR A 232 15.41 -17.63 -27.92
C THR A 232 14.04 -18.28 -28.01
N SER A 233 12.97 -17.49 -27.89
CA SER A 233 11.58 -17.94 -28.01
C SER A 233 10.77 -16.92 -28.80
N PHE A 234 9.61 -17.34 -29.30
CA PHE A 234 8.66 -16.42 -29.91
C PHE A 234 7.29 -16.50 -29.24
N ALA A 235 6.54 -15.42 -29.40
CA ALA A 235 5.14 -15.31 -29.03
C ALA A 235 4.35 -14.61 -30.14
N GLY A 236 3.03 -14.53 -29.97
CA GLY A 236 2.16 -13.80 -30.91
C GLY A 236 2.69 -12.38 -31.16
N GLY A 237 2.76 -11.98 -32.44
CA GLY A 237 3.25 -10.66 -32.84
C GLY A 237 4.77 -10.51 -33.00
N THR A 238 5.58 -11.45 -32.49
CA THR A 238 7.06 -11.33 -32.48
C THR A 238 7.76 -11.96 -33.70
N VAL A 239 7.08 -12.86 -34.42
CA VAL A 239 7.64 -13.64 -35.54
C VAL A 239 7.12 -13.19 -36.90
N GLN A 240 7.96 -13.42 -37.90
CA GLN A 240 7.64 -13.33 -39.33
C GLN A 240 7.25 -14.68 -39.91
N SER A 241 7.93 -15.75 -39.49
CA SER A 241 7.71 -17.12 -39.95
C SER A 241 8.00 -18.12 -38.84
N VAL A 242 7.26 -19.22 -38.81
CA VAL A 242 7.38 -20.32 -37.85
C VAL A 242 7.15 -21.61 -38.61
N ASP A 243 7.99 -22.61 -38.35
CA ASP A 243 7.71 -24.00 -38.71
C ASP A 243 7.16 -24.72 -37.48
N GLU A 244 6.01 -25.37 -37.60
CA GLU A 244 5.38 -26.09 -36.49
C GLU A 244 6.06 -27.42 -36.19
N MET A 245 6.73 -28.03 -37.17
CA MET A 245 7.41 -29.32 -37.02
C MET A 245 8.89 -29.21 -36.67
N SER A 246 9.46 -28.00 -36.61
CA SER A 246 10.86 -27.80 -36.27
C SER A 246 11.08 -26.63 -35.31
N MET A 247 12.30 -26.47 -34.83
CA MET A 247 12.69 -25.33 -33.99
C MET A 247 12.93 -24.04 -34.80
N PHE A 248 12.60 -24.05 -36.10
CA PHE A 248 12.84 -22.91 -36.99
C PHE A 248 11.79 -21.80 -36.78
N PHE A 249 12.27 -20.58 -36.55
CA PHE A 249 11.45 -19.38 -36.60
C PHE A 249 12.31 -18.18 -37.03
N VAL A 250 11.65 -17.17 -37.59
CA VAL A 250 12.25 -15.89 -37.95
C VAL A 250 11.59 -14.81 -37.13
N LEU A 251 12.36 -14.11 -36.28
CA LEU A 251 11.88 -12.98 -35.50
C LEU A 251 11.67 -11.74 -36.38
N ARG A 252 10.82 -10.83 -35.91
CA ARG A 252 10.69 -9.48 -36.46
C ARG A 252 11.89 -8.60 -36.04
N GLU A 253 11.85 -7.35 -36.52
CA GLU A 253 12.72 -6.26 -36.07
C GLU A 253 12.89 -6.26 -34.54
N PHE A 254 14.06 -5.80 -34.09
CA PHE A 254 14.54 -5.93 -32.72
C PHE A 254 13.48 -5.58 -31.66
N GLU A 255 12.83 -4.42 -31.74
CA GLU A 255 11.84 -4.00 -30.75
C GLU A 255 10.66 -4.97 -30.67
N ARG A 256 10.17 -5.42 -31.84
CA ARG A 256 9.02 -6.33 -31.92
C ARG A 256 9.33 -7.74 -31.46
N ALA A 257 10.59 -8.16 -31.50
CA ALA A 257 10.99 -9.46 -30.98
C ALA A 257 10.76 -9.57 -29.45
N PHE A 258 10.80 -8.45 -28.73
CA PHE A 258 10.62 -8.38 -27.28
C PHE A 258 9.24 -7.85 -26.84
N GLU A 259 8.44 -7.35 -27.77
CA GLU A 259 7.07 -6.86 -27.53
C GLU A 259 6.04 -7.97 -27.76
N GLU A 260 5.98 -8.93 -26.84
CA GLU A 260 5.10 -10.09 -26.95
C GLU A 260 3.61 -9.70 -26.88
N GLY A 261 2.82 -10.21 -27.84
CA GLY A 261 1.38 -10.03 -27.89
C GLY A 261 0.95 -8.70 -28.50
N THR A 262 -0.22 -8.21 -28.06
CA THR A 262 -0.75 -6.92 -28.48
C THR A 262 -0.32 -5.86 -27.48
N LEU A 263 0.38 -4.83 -27.95
CA LEU A 263 0.76 -3.69 -27.14
C LEU A 263 -0.45 -2.98 -26.54
N ASN A 264 -0.27 -2.33 -25.38
CA ASN A 264 -1.23 -1.38 -24.82
C ASN A 264 -1.25 -0.08 -25.64
N TYR A 265 -1.64 -0.15 -26.91
CA TYR A 265 -1.54 0.96 -27.86
C TYR A 265 -2.41 2.16 -27.50
N TYR A 266 -3.53 1.93 -26.79
CA TYR A 266 -4.33 3.02 -26.24
C TYR A 266 -3.59 3.76 -25.14
N GLY A 267 -2.96 3.06 -24.19
CA GLY A 267 -2.12 3.71 -23.19
C GLY A 267 -0.88 4.36 -23.82
N ILE A 268 -0.22 3.71 -24.80
CA ILE A 268 0.96 4.26 -25.48
C ILE A 268 0.63 5.60 -26.15
N ALA A 269 -0.56 5.71 -26.76
CA ALA A 269 -1.02 6.97 -27.36
C ALA A 269 -1.12 8.12 -26.35
N GLN A 270 -1.35 7.81 -25.07
CA GLN A 270 -1.46 8.80 -24.00
C GLN A 270 -0.10 9.22 -23.40
N LEU A 271 1.01 8.56 -23.76
CA LEU A 271 2.34 8.99 -23.32
C LEU A 271 2.64 10.43 -23.76
N GLN A 272 2.17 10.83 -24.94
CA GLN A 272 2.31 12.20 -25.43
C GLN A 272 1.75 13.22 -24.44
N LYS A 273 0.58 12.94 -23.83
CA LYS A 273 -0.01 13.79 -22.78
C LYS A 273 0.80 13.79 -21.48
N GLY A 274 1.46 12.68 -21.16
CA GLY A 274 2.42 12.64 -20.06
C GLY A 274 3.62 13.56 -20.29
N PHE A 275 4.20 13.55 -21.50
CA PHE A 275 5.31 14.45 -21.83
C PHE A 275 4.89 15.93 -21.86
N GLU A 276 3.76 16.25 -22.47
CA GLU A 276 3.20 17.61 -22.49
C GLU A 276 2.93 18.12 -21.07
N GLU A 277 2.52 17.25 -20.15
CA GLU A 277 2.33 17.60 -18.75
C GLU A 277 3.65 17.93 -18.03
N ILE A 278 4.74 17.22 -18.33
CA ILE A 278 6.06 17.58 -17.80
C ILE A 278 6.52 18.94 -18.35
N GLU A 279 6.27 19.21 -19.63
CA GLU A 279 6.57 20.51 -20.24
C GLU A 279 5.75 21.64 -19.61
N ARG A 280 4.46 21.40 -19.35
CA ARG A 280 3.56 22.32 -18.65
C ARG A 280 4.06 22.65 -17.24
N CYS A 281 4.68 21.69 -16.55
CA CYS A 281 5.34 21.90 -15.26
C CYS A 281 6.73 22.60 -15.36
N GLY A 282 7.13 23.10 -16.54
CA GLY A 282 8.43 23.74 -16.76
C GLY A 282 9.57 22.77 -17.01
N GLY A 283 9.28 21.51 -17.34
CA GLY A 283 10.27 20.47 -17.60
C GLY A 283 10.81 19.80 -16.33
N ILE A 284 11.57 18.71 -16.52
CA ILE A 284 12.07 17.88 -15.41
C ILE A 284 13.02 18.64 -14.47
N SER A 285 13.77 19.62 -14.97
CA SER A 285 14.65 20.48 -14.16
C SER A 285 13.86 21.35 -13.18
N SER A 286 12.71 21.89 -13.60
CA SER A 286 11.83 22.68 -12.71
C SER A 286 11.20 21.79 -11.64
N ILE A 287 10.75 20.59 -12.01
CA ILE A 287 10.24 19.58 -11.07
C ILE A 287 11.32 19.18 -10.06
N ARG A 288 12.57 18.97 -10.51
CA ARG A 288 13.71 18.68 -9.63
C ARG A 288 13.92 19.77 -8.59
N ASN A 289 13.91 21.03 -9.02
CA ASN A 289 14.16 22.16 -8.12
C ASN A 289 13.03 22.33 -7.10
N LEU A 290 11.77 22.24 -7.53
CA LEU A 290 10.59 22.26 -6.65
C LEU A 290 10.67 21.15 -5.60
N THR A 291 10.82 19.90 -6.07
CA THR A 291 10.79 18.74 -5.19
C THR A 291 12.01 18.68 -4.26
N HIS A 292 13.17 19.19 -4.69
CA HIS A 292 14.33 19.37 -3.82
C HIS A 292 14.08 20.41 -2.72
N HIS A 293 13.45 21.54 -3.05
CA HIS A 293 13.09 22.57 -2.06
C HIS A 293 12.16 22.01 -0.99
N LEU A 294 11.07 21.34 -1.39
CA LEU A 294 10.12 20.70 -0.48
C LEU A 294 10.81 19.63 0.39
N CYS A 295 11.63 18.77 -0.23
CA CYS A 295 12.39 17.74 0.49
C CYS A 295 13.31 18.35 1.56
N LYS A 296 13.99 19.45 1.24
CA LYS A 296 14.86 20.18 2.17
C LYS A 296 14.06 20.79 3.33
N ASN A 297 12.91 21.41 3.06
CA ASN A 297 12.04 21.97 4.10
C ASN A 297 11.49 20.88 5.02
N ALA A 298 11.02 19.76 4.46
CA ALA A 298 10.55 18.61 5.22
C ALA A 298 11.66 18.01 6.10
N LEU A 299 12.90 17.92 5.60
CA LEU A 299 14.04 17.47 6.38
C LEU A 299 14.32 18.38 7.58
N TYR A 300 14.34 19.71 7.38
CA TYR A 300 14.55 20.65 8.47
C TYR A 300 13.44 20.57 9.51
N MET A 301 12.18 20.47 9.07
CA MET A 301 11.04 20.25 9.94
C MET A 301 11.21 18.97 10.76
N LEU A 302 11.50 17.83 10.12
CA LEU A 302 11.69 16.55 10.81
C LEU A 302 12.85 16.59 11.83
N LYS A 303 13.98 17.24 11.48
CA LYS A 303 15.12 17.41 12.39
C LYS A 303 14.84 18.33 13.58
N SER A 304 13.89 19.26 13.45
CA SER A 304 13.57 20.20 14.52
C SER A 304 12.74 19.57 15.65
N LYS A 305 12.06 18.45 15.37
CA LYS A 305 11.15 17.80 16.32
C LYS A 305 11.88 17.18 17.51
N LYS A 306 11.54 17.67 18.71
CA LYS A 306 12.09 17.22 19.99
C LYS A 306 10.97 16.95 20.99
N HIS A 307 11.18 15.92 21.80
CA HIS A 307 10.38 15.65 23.00
C HIS A 307 10.62 16.72 24.07
N PRO A 308 9.73 16.87 25.08
CA PRO A 308 9.95 17.77 26.20
C PRO A 308 11.25 17.52 26.97
N ASN A 309 11.76 16.28 26.97
CA ASN A 309 13.05 15.92 27.56
C ASN A 309 14.27 16.25 26.67
N GLY A 310 14.06 16.91 25.53
CA GLY A 310 15.08 17.35 24.58
C GLY A 310 15.57 16.28 23.59
N ARG A 311 15.15 15.02 23.70
CA ARG A 311 15.53 13.95 22.77
C ARG A 311 14.82 14.12 21.41
N PRO A 312 15.45 13.73 20.29
CA PRO A 312 14.83 13.84 18.97
C PRO A 312 13.62 12.91 18.84
N VAL A 313 12.57 13.41 18.18
CA VAL A 313 11.36 12.63 17.84
C VAL A 313 11.59 11.82 16.57
N VAL A 314 12.49 12.24 15.68
CA VAL A 314 12.70 11.62 14.37
C VAL A 314 14.12 11.08 14.24
N GLU A 315 14.26 9.87 13.72
CA GLU A 315 15.52 9.34 13.20
C GLU A 315 15.46 9.23 11.68
N ILE A 316 16.33 9.95 10.98
CA ILE A 316 16.34 10.06 9.52
C ILE A 316 17.37 9.10 8.94
N TYR A 317 16.97 8.40 7.87
CA TYR A 317 17.80 7.49 7.11
C TYR A 317 18.23 8.13 5.79
N SER A 318 19.42 8.75 5.81
CA SER A 318 20.04 9.36 4.63
C SER A 318 21.52 8.98 4.53
N GLN A 319 22.12 9.13 3.34
CA GLN A 319 23.57 8.95 3.19
C GLN A 319 24.34 10.17 3.72
N SER A 320 23.78 11.37 3.54
CA SER A 320 24.37 12.64 3.91
C SER A 320 23.48 13.33 4.94
N GLU A 321 24.09 13.99 5.92
CA GLU A 321 23.35 14.89 6.82
C GLU A 321 22.91 16.17 6.12
N GLN A 322 23.61 16.56 5.04
CA GLN A 322 23.40 17.80 4.28
C GLN A 322 22.68 17.50 2.96
N PHE A 323 21.40 17.88 2.88
CA PHE A 323 20.58 17.82 1.67
C PHE A 323 20.74 19.10 0.85
N GLU A 324 21.96 19.36 0.37
CA GLU A 324 22.26 20.61 -0.36
C GLU A 324 22.31 20.45 -1.87
N ASN A 325 22.67 19.25 -2.36
CA ASN A 325 22.87 19.04 -3.79
C ASN A 325 21.76 18.18 -4.40
N PRO A 326 20.88 18.75 -5.25
CA PRO A 326 19.86 17.99 -5.96
C PRO A 326 20.44 16.95 -6.93
N ASP A 327 21.72 17.00 -7.30
CA ASP A 327 22.38 15.99 -8.15
C ASP A 327 22.78 14.73 -7.36
N LYS A 328 22.90 14.83 -6.03
CA LYS A 328 23.25 13.70 -5.15
C LYS A 328 22.06 13.11 -4.40
N GLN A 329 20.97 13.86 -4.29
CA GLN A 329 19.83 13.50 -3.46
C GLN A 329 18.51 13.79 -4.18
N GLY A 330 17.66 12.76 -4.27
CA GLY A 330 16.30 12.82 -4.77
C GLY A 330 15.30 13.30 -3.71
N PRO A 331 14.04 13.54 -4.11
CA PRO A 331 13.01 14.11 -3.26
C PRO A 331 12.34 13.04 -2.38
N ILE A 332 13.14 12.26 -1.65
CA ILE A 332 12.69 11.17 -0.78
C ILE A 332 13.37 11.33 0.58
N VAL A 333 12.60 11.20 1.65
CA VAL A 333 13.10 11.11 3.03
C VAL A 333 12.54 9.85 3.66
N ALA A 334 13.42 8.99 4.16
CA ALA A 334 13.05 7.84 4.97
C ALA A 334 13.40 8.12 6.43
N PHE A 335 12.53 7.73 7.37
CA PHE A 335 12.73 7.96 8.80
C PHE A 335 11.90 6.99 9.64
N ASN A 336 12.17 6.97 10.95
CA ASN A 336 11.28 6.41 11.97
C ASN A 336 11.04 7.43 13.09
N LEU A 337 9.95 7.27 13.83
CA LEU A 337 9.64 8.09 14.99
C LEU A 337 10.09 7.41 16.28
N LYS A 338 10.68 8.19 17.19
CA LYS A 338 11.19 7.78 18.50
C LYS A 338 10.28 8.24 19.62
N ARG A 339 10.18 7.42 20.66
CA ARG A 339 9.54 7.71 21.94
C ARG A 339 10.48 8.53 22.84
N PRO A 340 9.96 9.19 23.90
CA PRO A 340 10.80 9.92 24.87
C PRO A 340 11.89 9.07 25.52
N ASP A 341 11.67 7.76 25.68
CA ASP A 341 12.64 6.82 26.25
C ASP A 341 13.73 6.36 25.26
N GLY A 342 13.64 6.76 23.99
CA GLY A 342 14.57 6.40 22.92
C GLY A 342 14.18 5.15 22.13
N GLY A 343 13.13 4.44 22.54
CA GLY A 343 12.52 3.37 21.74
C GLY A 343 11.78 3.92 20.52
N TYR A 344 11.21 3.05 19.69
CA TYR A 344 10.51 3.45 18.47
C TYR A 344 8.98 3.38 18.62
N TYR A 345 8.31 4.27 17.91
CA TYR A 345 6.94 4.04 17.48
C TYR A 345 6.96 3.08 16.28
N GLY A 346 6.04 2.11 16.28
CA GLY A 346 5.89 1.21 15.14
C GLY A 346 5.31 1.96 13.94
N TYR A 347 5.77 1.67 12.72
CA TYR A 347 5.30 2.39 11.54
C TYR A 347 3.80 2.17 11.26
N THR A 348 3.20 1.06 11.71
CA THR A 348 1.75 0.82 11.60
C THR A 348 0.96 1.74 12.53
N GLU A 349 1.54 2.10 13.67
CA GLU A 349 0.98 3.14 14.54
C GLU A 349 0.97 4.49 13.83
N VAL A 350 2.07 4.85 13.16
CA VAL A 350 2.17 6.10 12.41
C VAL A 350 1.22 6.13 11.22
N GLU A 351 1.05 5.04 10.47
CA GLU A 351 0.05 4.95 9.39
C GLU A 351 -1.37 5.23 9.87
N LYS A 352 -1.72 4.75 11.07
CA LYS A 352 -3.04 5.01 11.65
C LYS A 352 -3.22 6.49 11.98
N MET A 353 -2.19 7.15 12.49
CA MET A 353 -2.22 8.61 12.72
C MET A 353 -2.28 9.39 11.41
N CYS A 354 -1.48 9.02 10.41
CA CYS A 354 -1.55 9.63 9.08
C CYS A 354 -2.95 9.54 8.48
N ALA A 355 -3.63 8.40 8.62
CA ALA A 355 -4.96 8.22 8.08
C ALA A 355 -6.02 9.14 8.74
N ILE A 356 -5.89 9.39 10.06
CA ILE A 356 -6.72 10.37 10.77
C ILE A 356 -6.55 11.77 10.19
N PHE A 357 -5.32 12.16 9.90
CA PHE A 357 -4.97 13.47 9.33
C PHE A 357 -5.12 13.53 7.80
N GLY A 358 -5.60 12.46 7.16
CA GLY A 358 -5.75 12.39 5.70
C GLY A 358 -4.43 12.49 4.92
N ILE A 359 -3.32 12.03 5.51
CA ILE A 359 -1.99 12.03 4.92
C ILE A 359 -1.74 10.66 4.28
N GLU A 360 -1.40 10.65 3.00
CA GLU A 360 -0.98 9.43 2.30
C GLU A 360 0.54 9.37 2.19
N LEU A 361 1.14 8.37 2.82
CA LEU A 361 2.57 8.06 2.73
C LEU A 361 2.77 6.55 2.63
N ARG A 362 4.03 6.10 2.61
CA ARG A 362 4.34 4.66 2.55
C ARG A 362 5.20 4.22 3.73
N THR A 363 4.93 3.01 4.23
CA THR A 363 5.79 2.36 5.24
C THR A 363 6.34 1.00 4.80
N GLY A 364 7.26 0.46 5.61
CA GLY A 364 7.92 -0.84 5.41
C GLY A 364 9.32 -0.72 4.81
N CYS A 365 9.78 -1.76 4.11
CA CYS A 365 11.10 -1.76 3.45
C CYS A 365 11.05 -1.23 1.99
N PHE A 366 9.90 -0.77 1.49
CA PHE A 366 9.71 -0.23 0.14
C PHE A 366 10.20 -1.13 -1.00
N CYS A 367 10.14 -2.45 -0.83
CA CYS A 367 10.73 -3.41 -1.77
C CYS A 367 12.24 -3.18 -2.04
N ASN A 368 12.97 -2.70 -1.04
CA ASN A 368 14.43 -2.50 -1.08
C ASN A 368 15.04 -3.03 0.23
N ILE A 369 15.23 -4.35 0.28
CA ILE A 369 15.71 -5.02 1.48
C ILE A 369 17.13 -4.62 1.88
N GLY A 370 18.02 -4.31 0.93
CA GLY A 370 19.40 -3.98 1.28
C GLY A 370 19.54 -2.60 1.91
N ALA A 371 18.81 -1.59 1.43
CA ALA A 371 18.70 -0.31 2.14
C ALA A 371 18.05 -0.48 3.50
N CYS A 372 16.96 -1.26 3.58
CA CYS A 372 16.27 -1.55 4.84
C CYS A 372 17.23 -2.17 5.88
N LYS A 373 18.01 -3.18 5.47
CA LYS A 373 19.04 -3.80 6.31
C LYS A 373 20.10 -2.80 6.77
N LYS A 374 20.64 -2.02 5.83
CA LYS A 374 21.70 -1.04 6.10
C LYS A 374 21.25 -0.01 7.13
N TYR A 375 20.10 0.62 6.91
CA TYR A 375 19.65 1.75 7.73
C TYR A 375 19.03 1.32 9.07
N LEU A 376 18.43 0.13 9.14
CA LEU A 376 17.80 -0.39 10.37
C LEU A 376 18.73 -1.31 11.19
N GLY A 377 19.94 -1.59 10.71
CA GLY A 377 20.87 -2.52 11.37
C GLY A 377 20.40 -3.97 11.37
N ILE A 378 19.56 -4.37 10.40
CA ILE A 378 19.02 -5.73 10.32
C ILE A 378 20.02 -6.66 9.62
N THR A 379 20.46 -7.72 10.30
CA THR A 379 21.36 -8.74 9.73
C THR A 379 20.60 -9.79 8.91
N SER A 380 21.34 -10.65 8.19
CA SER A 380 20.71 -11.76 7.43
C SER A 380 20.06 -12.79 8.35
N GLU A 381 20.63 -13.03 9.52
CA GLU A 381 20.15 -13.94 10.55
C GLU A 381 18.85 -13.41 11.16
N MET A 382 18.80 -12.10 11.47
CA MET A 382 17.59 -11.44 11.94
C MET A 382 16.44 -11.56 10.94
N ILE A 383 16.70 -11.55 9.63
CA ILE A 383 15.62 -11.73 8.62
C ILE A 383 14.99 -13.12 8.76
N GLN A 384 15.80 -14.17 8.90
CA GLN A 384 15.29 -15.55 9.07
C GLN A 384 14.54 -15.70 10.41
N GLU A 385 15.10 -15.13 11.48
CA GLU A 385 14.45 -15.12 12.80
C GLU A 385 13.11 -14.37 12.75
N ASN A 386 13.08 -13.18 12.16
CA ASN A 386 11.87 -12.38 12.00
C ASN A 386 10.81 -13.15 11.19
N MET A 387 11.22 -13.84 10.11
CA MET A 387 10.32 -14.70 9.35
C MET A 387 9.73 -15.85 10.19
N SER A 388 10.53 -16.45 11.08
CA SER A 388 10.04 -17.49 12.01
C SER A 388 9.05 -16.93 13.04
N LYS A 389 9.16 -15.64 13.39
CA LYS A 389 8.20 -14.88 14.21
C LYS A 389 6.98 -14.36 13.43
N GLY A 390 6.82 -14.79 12.17
CA GLY A 390 5.67 -14.42 11.33
C GLY A 390 5.87 -13.19 10.45
N LYS A 391 7.02 -12.49 10.50
CA LYS A 391 7.26 -11.29 9.68
C LYS A 391 7.22 -11.61 8.18
N ARG A 392 6.42 -10.84 7.44
CA ARG A 392 6.22 -10.87 5.99
C ARG A 392 6.12 -9.43 5.47
N CYS A 393 6.26 -9.27 4.16
CA CYS A 393 6.01 -7.97 3.54
C CYS A 393 4.51 -7.65 3.59
N GLY A 394 4.15 -6.46 4.08
CA GLY A 394 2.76 -6.00 4.15
C GLY A 394 1.97 -6.45 5.38
N ASP A 395 2.61 -7.09 6.37
CA ASP A 395 1.98 -7.34 7.66
C ASP A 395 2.08 -6.14 8.63
N GLU A 396 1.44 -6.27 9.78
CA GLU A 396 1.46 -5.29 10.88
C GLU A 396 2.59 -5.53 11.91
N ILE A 397 3.56 -6.42 11.63
CA ILE A 397 4.69 -6.66 12.54
C ILE A 397 5.76 -5.62 12.25
N ASP A 398 5.67 -4.46 12.89
CA ASP A 398 6.53 -3.31 12.61
C ASP A 398 7.73 -3.18 13.57
N LEU A 399 7.65 -3.76 14.77
CA LEU A 399 8.74 -3.82 15.76
C LEU A 399 9.02 -5.27 16.20
N ILE A 400 10.29 -5.66 16.26
CA ILE A 400 10.74 -6.94 16.87
C ILE A 400 11.85 -6.62 17.86
N ASN A 401 11.69 -7.04 19.11
CA ASN A 401 12.62 -6.73 20.21
C ASN A 401 12.92 -5.21 20.33
N GLY A 402 11.95 -4.35 20.00
CA GLY A 402 12.10 -2.89 20.01
C GLY A 402 12.76 -2.29 18.76
N THR A 403 13.27 -3.11 17.83
CA THR A 403 13.87 -2.66 16.57
C THR A 403 12.83 -2.58 15.44
N PRO A 404 12.76 -1.48 14.68
CA PRO A 404 11.90 -1.37 13.50
C PRO A 404 12.26 -2.41 12.44
N THR A 405 11.24 -3.00 11.82
CA THR A 405 11.40 -3.92 10.67
C THR A 405 11.22 -3.22 9.32
N GLY A 406 10.98 -1.90 9.34
CA GLY A 406 10.75 -1.03 8.21
C GLY A 406 10.89 0.43 8.61
N ALA A 407 10.63 1.33 7.67
CA ALA A 407 10.67 2.78 7.88
C ALA A 407 9.38 3.43 7.37
N ILE A 408 9.23 4.72 7.64
CA ILE A 408 8.30 5.63 6.99
C ILE A 408 9.04 6.32 5.85
N ARG A 409 8.42 6.45 4.68
CA ARG A 409 8.96 7.18 3.54
C ARG A 409 7.97 8.22 3.07
N ILE A 410 8.44 9.47 3.04
CA ILE A 410 7.79 10.58 2.35
C ILE A 410 8.57 10.91 1.09
N SER A 411 7.86 11.34 0.06
CA SER A 411 8.44 11.65 -1.24
C SER A 411 7.58 12.66 -1.98
N PHE A 412 8.24 13.58 -2.66
CA PHE A 412 7.61 14.72 -3.31
C PHE A 412 7.62 14.58 -4.83
N GLY A 413 6.57 15.06 -5.47
CA GLY A 413 6.43 15.11 -6.92
C GLY A 413 5.96 16.49 -7.38
N ARG A 414 5.69 16.58 -8.68
CA ARG A 414 5.32 17.85 -9.36
C ARG A 414 4.04 18.52 -8.83
N THR A 415 3.18 17.79 -8.13
CA THR A 415 1.94 18.30 -7.53
C THR A 415 2.05 18.56 -6.03
N SER A 416 3.19 18.28 -5.42
CA SER A 416 3.40 18.50 -3.99
C SER A 416 3.53 19.99 -3.66
N THR A 417 3.19 20.36 -2.44
CA THR A 417 3.20 21.73 -1.92
C THR A 417 3.68 21.79 -0.48
N GLU A 418 3.98 22.99 0.04
CA GLU A 418 4.30 23.19 1.46
C GLU A 418 3.18 22.73 2.39
N HIS A 419 1.92 22.76 1.94
CA HIS A 419 0.78 22.26 2.72
C HIS A 419 0.94 20.77 3.09
N ASP A 420 1.58 19.97 2.22
CA ASP A 420 1.83 18.57 2.52
C ASP A 420 2.79 18.40 3.71
N ILE A 421 3.76 19.31 3.83
CA ILE A 421 4.73 19.34 4.93
C ILE A 421 4.06 19.85 6.20
N THR A 422 3.26 20.91 6.12
CA THR A 422 2.51 21.46 7.26
C THR A 422 1.54 20.43 7.85
N ALA A 423 0.84 19.66 7.01
CA ALA A 423 -0.04 18.61 7.48
C ALA A 423 0.73 17.49 8.21
N LEU A 424 1.88 17.06 7.64
CA LEU A 424 2.76 16.08 8.29
C LEU A 424 3.29 16.61 9.62
N GLU A 425 3.70 17.87 9.66
CA GLU A 425 4.16 18.55 10.87
C GLU A 425 3.08 18.57 11.95
N GLN A 426 1.86 18.99 11.60
CA GLN A 426 0.73 19.02 12.53
C GLN A 426 0.43 17.62 13.09
N MET A 427 0.42 16.60 12.23
CA MET A 427 0.22 15.21 12.67
C MET A 427 1.34 14.74 13.62
N ILE A 428 2.60 15.07 13.31
CA ILE A 428 3.73 14.72 14.17
C ILE A 428 3.62 15.43 15.52
N ASP A 429 3.27 16.72 15.51
CA ASP A 429 3.19 17.51 16.73
C ASP A 429 2.07 17.01 17.65
N THR A 430 0.86 16.89 17.11
CA THR A 430 -0.30 16.40 17.87
C THR A 430 -0.12 14.97 18.37
N CYS A 431 0.49 14.09 17.59
CA CYS A 431 0.51 12.66 17.94
C CYS A 431 1.79 12.21 18.65
N PHE A 432 2.93 12.89 18.46
CA PHE A 432 4.24 12.35 18.82
C PHE A 432 5.20 13.33 19.52
N THR A 433 4.91 14.62 19.59
CA THR A 433 5.78 15.60 20.30
C THR A 433 5.18 16.12 21.60
N GLU A 434 3.85 16.25 21.67
CA GLU A 434 3.15 16.49 22.93
C GLU A 434 3.46 15.32 23.87
N GLY A 435 3.99 15.63 25.07
CA GLY A 435 4.28 14.59 26.07
C GLY A 435 3.03 13.75 26.30
N GLU A 436 3.19 12.42 26.51
CA GLU A 436 2.10 11.50 26.85
C GLU A 436 1.04 12.26 27.63
N HIS A 437 -0.17 12.45 27.06
CA HIS A 437 -1.23 13.28 27.65
C HIS A 437 -1.22 13.02 29.14
N GLN A 438 -0.72 13.98 29.93
CA GLN A 438 -0.19 13.73 31.29
C GLN A 438 -1.02 12.66 31.94
N ALA A 439 -0.50 11.42 31.93
CA ALA A 439 -1.29 10.29 32.38
C ALA A 439 -1.70 10.65 33.79
N GLN A 440 -2.97 11.02 33.99
CA GLN A 440 -3.53 11.02 35.32
C GLN A 440 -3.17 9.63 35.81
N SER A 441 -2.34 9.57 36.86
CA SER A 441 -1.75 8.35 37.40
C SER A 441 -2.74 7.22 37.21
N LYS A 442 -2.35 6.14 36.50
CA LYS A 442 -3.24 5.01 36.18
C LYS A 442 -4.21 4.84 37.35
N PRO A 443 -5.53 5.05 37.17
CA PRO A 443 -6.46 5.00 38.27
C PRO A 443 -6.19 3.75 39.10
N ASP A 444 -6.18 3.89 40.42
CA ASP A 444 -6.02 2.73 41.30
C ASP A 444 -7.00 1.64 40.85
N PRO A 445 -6.54 0.39 40.68
CA PRO A 445 -7.41 -0.68 40.24
C PRO A 445 -8.62 -0.73 41.17
N MET A 446 -9.82 -0.64 40.57
CA MET A 446 -11.08 -0.68 41.31
C MET A 446 -11.12 -2.00 42.10
N ASN A 447 -11.05 -1.92 43.42
CA ASN A 447 -11.03 -3.08 44.30
C ASN A 447 -12.46 -3.62 44.40
N ILE A 448 -12.78 -4.65 43.62
CA ILE A 448 -14.12 -5.26 43.59
C ILE A 448 -14.06 -6.53 44.45
N GLU A 449 -14.72 -6.50 45.60
CA GLU A 449 -14.73 -7.61 46.59
C GLU A 449 -15.36 -8.91 46.04
N SER A 450 -16.26 -8.79 45.06
CA SER A 450 -16.83 -9.92 44.31
C SER A 450 -17.25 -9.49 42.90
N TYR A 451 -16.73 -10.16 41.87
CA TYR A 451 -17.16 -9.95 40.50
C TYR A 451 -18.43 -10.76 40.24
N SER A 452 -19.52 -10.09 39.88
CA SER A 452 -20.69 -10.71 39.24
C SER A 452 -20.78 -10.15 37.81
N PRO A 453 -19.99 -10.69 36.87
CA PRO A 453 -19.95 -10.13 35.54
C PRO A 453 -21.26 -10.36 34.81
N THR A 454 -21.80 -9.34 34.13
CA THR A 454 -23.05 -9.45 33.39
C THR A 454 -22.96 -8.73 32.05
N VAL A 455 -23.72 -9.21 31.07
CA VAL A 455 -23.98 -8.50 29.81
C VAL A 455 -24.82 -7.25 30.11
N VAL A 456 -24.38 -6.08 29.66
CA VAL A 456 -25.13 -4.81 29.87
C VAL A 456 -25.79 -4.34 28.58
N ASN A 457 -25.04 -4.28 27.48
CA ASN A 457 -25.54 -3.79 26.20
C ASN A 457 -25.24 -4.76 25.07
N LEU A 458 -26.18 -4.86 24.14
CA LEU A 458 -26.06 -5.66 22.94
C LEU A 458 -26.34 -4.80 21.70
N PHE A 459 -25.47 -4.92 20.71
CA PHE A 459 -25.59 -4.23 19.43
C PHE A 459 -25.43 -5.21 18.27
N SER A 460 -26.34 -5.11 17.31
CA SER A 460 -26.24 -5.76 15.99
C SER A 460 -26.09 -4.67 14.94
N PHE A 461 -25.26 -4.87 13.92
CA PHE A 461 -25.00 -3.90 12.86
C PHE A 461 -25.47 -4.48 11.51
N PRO A 462 -26.77 -4.35 11.15
CA PRO A 462 -27.30 -4.97 9.94
C PRO A 462 -26.55 -4.54 8.67
N ILE A 463 -26.21 -3.25 8.60
CA ILE A 463 -25.40 -2.68 7.53
C ILE A 463 -23.97 -2.46 8.05
N LYS A 464 -22.99 -3.04 7.34
CA LYS A 464 -21.57 -2.87 7.65
C LYS A 464 -21.20 -1.39 7.61
N SER A 465 -20.44 -0.95 8.62
CA SER A 465 -19.97 0.44 8.82
C SER A 465 -21.03 1.47 9.25
N VAL A 466 -22.31 1.12 9.28
CA VAL A 466 -23.43 1.99 9.70
C VAL A 466 -23.72 1.81 11.20
N GLY A 467 -24.17 2.86 11.89
CA GLY A 467 -24.51 2.80 13.31
C GLY A 467 -25.69 1.87 13.62
N SER A 468 -25.94 1.63 14.91
CA SER A 468 -27.07 0.80 15.36
C SER A 468 -27.59 1.25 16.74
N VAL A 469 -28.78 0.77 17.08
CA VAL A 469 -29.42 0.96 18.39
C VAL A 469 -29.32 -0.33 19.20
N GLY A 470 -29.00 -0.19 20.49
CA GLY A 470 -28.93 -1.34 21.39
C GLY A 470 -30.30 -1.98 21.63
N ARG A 471 -30.34 -3.32 21.73
CA ARG A 471 -31.55 -4.06 22.12
C ARG A 471 -31.25 -4.93 23.34
N LYS A 472 -32.31 -5.33 24.05
CA LYS A 472 -32.19 -6.19 25.23
C LYS A 472 -31.87 -7.64 24.90
N ARG A 473 -32.21 -8.12 23.70
CA ARG A 473 -32.01 -9.50 23.28
C ARG A 473 -31.78 -9.61 21.77
N TYR A 474 -30.98 -10.60 21.36
CA TYR A 474 -30.81 -11.00 19.97
C TYR A 474 -30.83 -12.52 19.83
N GLU A 475 -31.43 -13.00 18.73
CA GLU A 475 -31.34 -14.41 18.32
C GLU A 475 -29.93 -14.71 17.78
N LEU A 476 -29.38 -15.86 18.17
CA LEU A 476 -28.08 -16.33 17.70
C LEU A 476 -28.22 -17.18 16.43
N THR A 477 -27.20 -17.11 15.59
CA THR A 477 -27.01 -17.98 14.43
C THR A 477 -25.56 -18.48 14.42
N ALA A 478 -25.26 -19.51 13.63
CA ALA A 478 -23.88 -19.95 13.40
C ALA A 478 -22.94 -18.84 12.88
N ARG A 479 -23.48 -17.71 12.39
CA ARG A 479 -22.74 -16.57 11.84
C ARG A 479 -22.70 -15.34 12.78
N GLY A 480 -23.27 -15.42 13.97
CA GLY A 480 -23.41 -14.29 14.89
C GLY A 480 -24.87 -13.95 15.21
N PHE A 481 -25.16 -12.70 15.61
CA PHE A 481 -26.55 -12.26 15.74
C PHE A 481 -27.28 -12.36 14.40
N LYS A 482 -28.54 -12.81 14.44
CA LYS A 482 -29.41 -12.84 13.27
C LYS A 482 -29.43 -11.48 12.59
N ASN A 483 -29.28 -11.48 11.26
CA ASN A 483 -29.24 -10.30 10.39
C ASN A 483 -28.05 -9.33 10.62
N ASP A 484 -27.03 -9.68 11.41
CA ASP A 484 -25.82 -8.86 11.59
C ASP A 484 -24.92 -8.90 10.34
N ARG A 485 -24.49 -7.71 9.88
CA ARG A 485 -23.58 -7.49 8.74
C ARG A 485 -24.00 -8.23 7.46
N GLU A 486 -25.32 -8.32 7.22
CA GLU A 486 -25.87 -8.87 5.98
C GLU A 486 -25.95 -7.85 4.84
N PHE A 487 -25.74 -6.56 5.15
CA PHE A 487 -25.81 -5.48 4.18
C PHE A 487 -24.51 -4.68 4.14
N LEU A 488 -24.22 -4.06 2.99
CA LEU A 488 -23.20 -3.03 2.85
C LEU A 488 -23.63 -1.99 1.81
N ILE A 489 -23.02 -0.80 1.88
CA ILE A 489 -23.24 0.25 0.89
C ILE A 489 -22.04 0.27 -0.07
N VAL A 490 -22.30 0.40 -1.37
CA VAL A 490 -21.29 0.66 -2.39
C VAL A 490 -21.58 1.96 -3.13
N ASN A 491 -20.53 2.58 -3.66
CA ASN A 491 -20.58 3.72 -4.57
C ASN A 491 -19.71 3.40 -5.78
N ASP A 492 -20.26 3.39 -7.00
CA ASP A 492 -19.55 2.95 -8.21
C ASP A 492 -18.83 1.59 -8.02
N ASP A 493 -19.53 0.63 -7.43
CA ASP A 493 -19.00 -0.68 -7.02
C ASP A 493 -17.91 -0.66 -5.93
N VAL A 494 -17.47 0.47 -5.40
CA VAL A 494 -16.52 0.53 -4.27
C VAL A 494 -17.28 0.41 -2.96
N THR A 495 -16.92 -0.55 -2.09
CA THR A 495 -17.54 -0.68 -0.76
C THR A 495 -17.21 0.53 0.11
N LEU A 496 -18.25 1.26 0.50
CA LEU A 496 -18.13 2.34 1.47
C LEU A 496 -17.84 1.75 2.86
N ASN A 497 -16.96 2.40 3.58
CA ASN A 497 -16.56 2.00 4.91
C ASN A 497 -16.27 3.26 5.74
N LEU A 498 -16.46 3.16 7.06
CA LEU A 498 -16.37 4.32 7.95
C LEU A 498 -14.97 4.96 7.98
N LYS A 499 -13.94 4.20 7.60
CA LYS A 499 -12.55 4.66 7.55
C LYS A 499 -12.36 5.75 6.49
N THR A 500 -12.90 5.52 5.29
CA THR A 500 -12.77 6.45 4.14
C THR A 500 -14.01 7.30 3.91
N HIS A 501 -15.16 6.92 4.49
CA HIS A 501 -16.46 7.57 4.36
C HIS A 501 -17.09 7.77 5.74
N PRO A 502 -16.57 8.74 6.54
CA PRO A 502 -17.08 8.99 7.88
C PRO A 502 -18.56 9.38 7.92
N GLU A 503 -19.11 9.95 6.84
CA GLU A 503 -20.53 10.29 6.68
C GLU A 503 -21.48 9.10 6.91
N LEU A 504 -20.99 7.85 6.80
CA LEU A 504 -21.76 6.66 7.18
C LEU A 504 -22.18 6.63 8.66
N CYS A 505 -21.52 7.40 9.53
CA CYS A 505 -21.93 7.54 10.93
C CYS A 505 -23.27 8.26 11.09
N MET A 506 -23.67 9.04 10.08
CA MET A 506 -24.95 9.75 10.04
C MET A 506 -26.12 8.81 9.78
N LEU A 507 -25.87 7.51 9.58
CA LEU A 507 -26.90 6.50 9.41
C LEU A 507 -26.94 5.55 10.60
N THR A 508 -28.15 5.14 10.97
CA THR A 508 -28.38 4.01 11.86
C THR A 508 -29.26 2.97 11.16
N ALA A 509 -29.01 1.69 11.44
CA ALA A 509 -29.78 0.60 10.86
C ALA A 509 -30.22 -0.39 11.93
N THR A 510 -31.50 -0.76 11.93
CA THR A 510 -32.08 -1.72 12.87
C THR A 510 -33.02 -2.69 12.15
N ILE A 511 -33.14 -3.90 12.71
CA ILE A 511 -34.16 -4.86 12.29
C ILE A 511 -35.36 -4.73 13.22
N VAL A 512 -36.51 -4.40 12.66
CA VAL A 512 -37.81 -4.31 13.35
C VAL A 512 -38.58 -5.60 13.07
N ASP A 513 -39.14 -6.20 14.12
CA ASP A 513 -40.00 -7.40 14.08
C ASP A 513 -39.48 -8.61 13.27
N ASP A 514 -38.16 -8.67 13.05
CA ASP A 514 -37.44 -9.65 12.21
C ASP A 514 -37.80 -9.66 10.71
N ASP A 515 -38.66 -8.75 10.25
CA ASP A 515 -39.17 -8.72 8.88
C ASP A 515 -38.88 -7.40 8.15
N GLN A 516 -38.34 -6.38 8.83
CA GLN A 516 -38.05 -5.07 8.23
C GLN A 516 -36.66 -4.55 8.62
N LEU A 517 -35.94 -4.04 7.64
CA LEU A 517 -34.75 -3.20 7.83
C LEU A 517 -35.16 -1.73 7.82
N LEU A 518 -35.01 -1.06 8.96
CA LEU A 518 -35.19 0.38 9.12
C LEU A 518 -33.82 1.05 9.08
N ILE A 519 -33.62 1.96 8.11
CA ILE A 519 -32.46 2.83 8.00
C ILE A 519 -32.92 4.24 8.31
N GLN A 520 -32.24 4.92 9.24
CA GLN A 520 -32.59 6.27 9.66
C GLN A 520 -31.36 7.18 9.54
N THR A 521 -31.57 8.42 9.13
CA THR A 521 -30.58 9.46 9.39
C THR A 521 -30.46 9.66 10.89
N PHE A 522 -29.28 10.06 11.35
CA PHE A 522 -28.95 10.17 12.76
C PHE A 522 -29.81 11.24 13.45
N ASP A 523 -30.12 12.33 12.73
CA ASP A 523 -31.05 13.38 13.14
C ASP A 523 -32.53 12.95 13.13
N GLN A 524 -32.82 11.73 12.68
CA GLN A 524 -34.15 11.12 12.56
C GLN A 524 -35.11 11.86 11.61
N ASN A 525 -34.59 12.74 10.75
CA ASN A 525 -35.41 13.48 9.78
C ASN A 525 -35.85 12.64 8.58
N GLU A 526 -35.06 11.63 8.19
CA GLU A 526 -35.40 10.72 7.09
C GLU A 526 -35.29 9.26 7.49
N ASN A 527 -36.25 8.46 7.01
CA ASN A 527 -36.32 7.03 7.28
C ASN A 527 -36.58 6.27 5.98
N LEU A 528 -35.92 5.12 5.82
CA LEU A 528 -36.17 4.15 4.78
C LEU A 528 -36.48 2.79 5.40
N VAL A 529 -37.62 2.21 5.04
CA VAL A 529 -38.05 0.88 5.49
C VAL A 529 -38.01 -0.09 4.31
N LEU A 530 -37.31 -1.22 4.48
CA LEU A 530 -37.19 -2.27 3.48
C LEU A 530 -37.67 -3.60 4.06
N PRO A 531 -38.57 -4.34 3.37
CA PRO A 531 -38.96 -5.65 3.83
C PRO A 531 -37.80 -6.65 3.66
N MET A 532 -37.52 -7.43 4.69
CA MET A 532 -36.52 -8.51 4.68
C MET A 532 -36.92 -9.65 3.74
N SER A 533 -38.15 -9.68 3.24
CA SER A 533 -38.65 -10.62 2.22
C SER A 533 -38.32 -10.22 0.77
N LEU A 534 -37.57 -9.13 0.55
CA LEU A 534 -37.15 -8.70 -0.79
C LEU A 534 -36.50 -9.85 -1.58
N SER A 535 -37.21 -10.35 -2.60
CA SER A 535 -36.78 -11.48 -3.44
C SER A 535 -36.10 -11.03 -4.74
N LEU A 536 -35.15 -11.85 -5.20
CA LEU A 536 -34.33 -11.73 -6.42
C LEU A 536 -35.05 -11.21 -7.68
N LYS A 537 -36.36 -11.47 -7.82
CA LYS A 537 -37.13 -11.22 -9.04
C LYS A 537 -37.74 -9.81 -9.14
N ASP A 538 -38.00 -9.14 -8.02
CA ASP A 538 -38.93 -8.00 -8.04
C ASP A 538 -38.26 -6.62 -8.26
N ASN A 539 -36.93 -6.50 -8.11
CA ASN A 539 -36.25 -5.19 -8.16
C ASN A 539 -35.09 -5.06 -9.18
N GLY A 540 -34.93 -6.01 -10.11
CA GLY A 540 -33.83 -5.95 -11.10
C GLY A 540 -32.44 -6.12 -10.48
N ALA A 541 -32.35 -6.86 -9.36
CA ALA A 541 -31.12 -7.08 -8.61
C ALA A 541 -30.04 -7.73 -9.49
N LYS A 542 -28.86 -7.11 -9.57
CA LYS A 542 -27.68 -7.71 -10.19
C LYS A 542 -26.92 -8.55 -9.17
N LEU A 543 -26.49 -9.75 -9.54
CA LEU A 543 -25.52 -10.51 -8.75
C LEU A 543 -24.18 -9.78 -8.81
N VAL A 544 -23.72 -9.28 -7.67
CA VAL A 544 -22.38 -8.71 -7.53
C VAL A 544 -21.57 -9.62 -6.61
N CYS A 545 -20.34 -9.96 -6.97
CA CYS A 545 -19.42 -10.65 -6.08
C CYS A 545 -18.58 -9.61 -5.33
N LYS A 546 -18.72 -9.56 -4.00
CA LYS A 546 -17.85 -8.75 -3.12
C LYS A 546 -17.12 -9.66 -2.15
N ASN A 547 -15.78 -9.62 -2.16
CA ASN A 547 -14.93 -10.46 -1.30
C ASN A 547 -15.32 -11.95 -1.31
N THR A 548 -15.64 -12.52 -2.47
CA THR A 548 -16.13 -13.91 -2.65
C THR A 548 -17.54 -14.20 -2.11
N ILE A 549 -18.31 -13.18 -1.74
CA ILE A 549 -19.69 -13.28 -1.27
C ILE A 549 -20.64 -12.88 -2.39
N ALA A 550 -21.64 -13.73 -2.67
CA ALA A 550 -22.74 -13.40 -3.57
C ALA A 550 -23.66 -12.37 -2.92
N THR A 551 -23.92 -11.26 -3.61
CA THR A 551 -24.76 -10.17 -3.09
C THR A 551 -25.85 -9.77 -4.09
N MET A 552 -26.91 -9.17 -3.58
CA MET A 552 -28.10 -8.70 -4.29
C MET A 552 -28.27 -7.19 -4.09
N ASP A 553 -28.54 -6.44 -5.16
CA ASP A 553 -28.88 -5.00 -5.08
C ASP A 553 -30.34 -4.81 -4.61
N CYS A 554 -30.54 -3.92 -3.63
CA CYS A 554 -31.85 -3.60 -3.06
C CYS A 554 -32.70 -2.67 -3.95
N GLY A 555 -32.15 -2.15 -5.06
CA GLY A 555 -32.88 -1.45 -6.11
C GLY A 555 -32.72 0.07 -6.15
N ASP A 556 -33.14 0.69 -7.25
CA ASP A 556 -32.89 2.10 -7.55
C ASP A 556 -33.48 3.09 -6.53
N LYS A 557 -34.63 2.76 -5.93
CA LYS A 557 -35.24 3.61 -4.89
C LYS A 557 -34.36 3.71 -3.65
N VAL A 558 -33.74 2.59 -3.26
CA VAL A 558 -32.80 2.53 -2.12
C VAL A 558 -31.52 3.29 -2.46
N GLY A 559 -31.00 3.10 -3.67
CA GLY A 559 -29.83 3.83 -4.16
C GLY A 559 -30.04 5.35 -4.12
N LYS A 560 -31.16 5.85 -4.66
CA LYS A 560 -31.49 7.28 -4.64
C LYS A 560 -31.67 7.85 -3.24
N TRP A 561 -32.24 7.08 -2.32
CA TRP A 561 -32.34 7.52 -0.92
C TRP A 561 -30.96 7.66 -0.29
N LEU A 562 -30.07 6.68 -0.51
CA LEU A 562 -28.69 6.75 -0.04
C LEU A 562 -27.89 7.87 -0.69
N ASP A 563 -28.12 8.17 -1.97
CA ASP A 563 -27.51 9.30 -2.68
C ASP A 563 -27.81 10.61 -1.94
N ASN A 564 -29.08 10.84 -1.58
CA ASN A 564 -29.48 12.04 -0.85
C ASN A 564 -28.94 12.03 0.59
N ALA A 565 -29.10 10.92 1.32
CA ALA A 565 -28.74 10.84 2.73
C ALA A 565 -27.22 10.94 2.98
N LEU A 566 -26.39 10.59 1.98
CA LEU A 566 -24.93 10.65 2.06
C LEU A 566 -24.31 11.78 1.22
N ASP A 567 -25.13 12.61 0.56
CA ASP A 567 -24.71 13.63 -0.40
C ASP A 567 -23.72 13.08 -1.46
N ARG A 568 -24.10 11.96 -2.09
CA ARG A 568 -23.31 11.23 -3.09
C ARG A 568 -24.17 10.79 -4.26
N GLN A 569 -23.52 10.36 -5.34
CA GLN A 569 -24.20 9.82 -6.53
C GLN A 569 -23.81 8.37 -6.74
N ASN A 570 -24.72 7.52 -7.21
CA ASN A 570 -24.50 6.10 -7.53
C ASN A 570 -24.26 5.20 -6.30
N CYS A 571 -24.82 5.55 -5.14
CA CYS A 571 -24.89 4.68 -3.99
C CYS A 571 -25.84 3.50 -4.25
N ARG A 572 -25.49 2.33 -3.73
CA ARG A 572 -26.29 1.10 -3.78
C ARG A 572 -26.21 0.35 -2.44
N LEU A 573 -27.32 -0.24 -2.02
CA LEU A 573 -27.35 -1.15 -0.87
C LEU A 573 -27.31 -2.59 -1.37
N LEU A 574 -26.27 -3.32 -0.98
CA LEU A 574 -26.11 -4.73 -1.32
C LEU A 574 -26.40 -5.60 -0.10
N ARG A 575 -27.21 -6.65 -0.29
CA ARG A 575 -27.51 -7.67 0.70
C ARG A 575 -26.82 -8.99 0.34
N VAL A 576 -26.33 -9.73 1.32
CA VAL A 576 -25.88 -11.11 1.15
C VAL A 576 -27.00 -11.97 0.55
N ALA A 577 -26.69 -12.78 -0.46
CA ALA A 577 -27.64 -13.74 -1.02
C ALA A 577 -28.02 -14.83 0.00
N GLU A 578 -29.27 -15.30 -0.02
CA GLU A 578 -29.81 -16.26 0.96
C GLU A 578 -28.96 -17.54 1.08
N ASP A 579 -28.44 -18.04 -0.05
CA ASP A 579 -27.61 -19.27 -0.10
C ASP A 579 -26.14 -19.05 0.36
N SER A 580 -25.74 -17.83 0.68
CA SER A 580 -24.37 -17.54 1.07
C SER A 580 -24.05 -18.02 2.48
N LYS A 581 -23.05 -18.91 2.58
CA LYS A 581 -22.48 -19.36 3.86
C LYS A 581 -21.74 -18.26 4.64
N LYS A 582 -21.51 -17.08 4.03
CA LYS A 582 -20.75 -15.97 4.61
C LYS A 582 -21.56 -14.67 4.60
N ASN A 583 -21.44 -13.88 5.66
CA ASN A 583 -21.86 -12.48 5.73
C ASN A 583 -20.63 -11.55 5.66
N PHE A 584 -20.80 -10.23 5.77
CA PHE A 584 -19.70 -9.27 5.62
C PHE A 584 -18.85 -9.07 6.88
N VAL A 585 -18.81 -10.07 7.78
CA VAL A 585 -17.91 -10.11 8.93
C VAL A 585 -16.44 -10.07 8.46
N ASN A 586 -15.59 -9.35 9.21
CA ASN A 586 -14.15 -9.32 8.97
C ASN A 586 -13.48 -10.53 9.65
N ASP A 587 -13.16 -10.39 10.93
CA ASP A 587 -12.36 -11.37 11.69
C ASP A 587 -13.23 -12.33 12.52
N SER A 588 -14.29 -11.82 13.15
CA SER A 588 -15.16 -12.60 14.03
C SER A 588 -16.59 -12.06 14.11
N PRO A 589 -17.61 -12.92 14.30
CA PRO A 589 -19.01 -12.51 14.46
C PRO A 589 -19.23 -11.50 15.59
N PHE A 590 -18.56 -11.70 16.72
CA PHE A 590 -18.76 -10.89 17.91
C PHE A 590 -17.47 -10.21 18.34
N LEU A 591 -17.63 -8.93 18.67
CA LEU A 591 -16.66 -8.15 19.42
C LEU A 591 -17.22 -7.90 20.83
N LEU A 592 -16.51 -8.39 21.84
CA LEU A 592 -16.81 -8.15 23.24
C LEU A 592 -15.89 -7.07 23.80
N ILE A 593 -16.44 -6.12 24.53
CA ILE A 593 -15.69 -5.12 25.29
C ILE A 593 -16.15 -5.08 26.75
N ASN A 594 -15.23 -4.70 27.62
CA ASN A 594 -15.47 -4.52 29.04
C ASN A 594 -15.65 -3.04 29.36
N GLU A 595 -16.78 -2.71 29.99
CA GLU A 595 -17.11 -1.33 30.37
C GLU A 595 -16.09 -0.73 31.33
N ALA A 596 -15.47 -1.55 32.19
CA ALA A 596 -14.40 -1.09 33.08
C ALA A 596 -13.17 -0.61 32.29
N SER A 597 -12.80 -1.31 31.20
CA SER A 597 -11.74 -0.88 30.28
C SER A 597 -12.08 0.44 29.59
N VAL A 598 -13.36 0.62 29.22
CA VAL A 598 -13.86 1.87 28.63
C VAL A 598 -13.80 3.02 29.63
N TYR A 599 -14.17 2.77 30.88
CA TYR A 599 -14.10 3.76 31.95
C TYR A 599 -12.67 4.28 32.16
N MET A 600 -11.66 3.43 32.04
CA MET A 600 -10.25 3.85 32.12
C MET A 600 -9.89 4.85 31.01
N LEU A 601 -10.33 4.59 29.77
CA LEU A 601 -10.12 5.51 28.65
C LEU A 601 -10.92 6.80 28.83
N SER A 602 -12.18 6.71 29.27
CA SER A 602 -13.05 7.85 29.58
C SER A 602 -12.41 8.83 30.55
N ARG A 603 -11.79 8.32 31.63
CA ARG A 603 -11.05 9.15 32.59
C ARG A 603 -9.80 9.76 31.99
N TYR A 604 -9.11 9.03 31.13
CA TYR A 604 -7.86 9.47 30.51
C TYR A 604 -8.04 10.67 29.57
N ILE A 605 -9.14 10.71 28.79
CA ILE A 605 -9.41 11.79 27.80
C ILE A 605 -10.61 12.69 28.16
N ASN A 606 -11.22 12.47 29.32
CA ASN A 606 -12.43 13.18 29.76
C ASN A 606 -13.59 13.13 28.73
N MET A 607 -13.81 11.97 28.12
CA MET A 607 -14.92 11.69 27.18
C MET A 607 -15.95 10.78 27.86
N GLU A 608 -17.25 10.96 27.59
CA GLU A 608 -18.28 10.16 28.24
C GLU A 608 -18.17 8.67 27.89
N VAL A 609 -18.38 7.78 28.88
CA VAL A 609 -18.38 6.32 28.66
C VAL A 609 -19.36 5.92 27.55
N ARG A 610 -20.54 6.53 27.52
CA ARG A 610 -21.57 6.24 26.51
C ARG A 610 -21.08 6.54 25.09
N GLU A 611 -20.36 7.63 24.91
CA GLU A 611 -19.79 8.03 23.63
C GLU A 611 -18.67 7.07 23.19
N ILE A 612 -17.78 6.67 24.10
CA ILE A 612 -16.72 5.72 23.77
C ILE A 612 -17.30 4.35 23.37
N LEU A 613 -18.37 3.90 24.03
CA LEU A 613 -19.05 2.64 23.70
C LEU A 613 -19.59 2.64 22.26
N THR A 614 -20.12 3.76 21.76
CA THR A 614 -20.63 3.84 20.37
C THR A 614 -19.48 3.83 19.35
N ARG A 615 -18.33 4.44 19.68
CA ARG A 615 -17.12 4.46 18.83
C ARG A 615 -16.48 3.08 18.65
N PHE A 616 -16.49 2.21 19.67
CA PHE A 616 -15.87 0.87 19.57
C PHE A 616 -16.68 -0.16 18.78
N ARG A 617 -17.97 0.10 18.51
CA ARG A 617 -18.84 -0.77 17.68
C ARG A 617 -18.80 -2.25 18.11
N SER A 618 -18.79 -2.50 19.41
CA SER A 618 -18.85 -3.83 19.99
C SER A 618 -20.24 -4.43 19.84
N ASN A 619 -20.31 -5.75 19.69
CA ASN A 619 -21.58 -6.48 19.73
C ASN A 619 -22.06 -6.70 21.17
N ILE A 620 -21.13 -6.96 22.10
CA ILE A 620 -21.42 -7.31 23.49
C ILE A 620 -20.60 -6.41 24.42
N VAL A 621 -21.27 -5.75 25.36
CA VAL A 621 -20.64 -4.98 26.43
C VAL A 621 -20.89 -5.69 27.74
N VAL A 622 -19.82 -5.98 28.48
CA VAL A 622 -19.90 -6.61 29.81
C VAL A 622 -19.47 -5.62 30.90
N ARG A 623 -20.03 -5.78 32.09
CA ARG A 623 -19.68 -5.03 33.31
C ARG A 623 -19.37 -6.02 34.43
N GLY A 624 -18.67 -5.55 35.45
CA GLY A 624 -18.38 -6.32 36.66
C GLY A 624 -17.12 -7.15 36.52
N LEU A 625 -16.14 -6.64 35.79
CA LEU A 625 -14.83 -7.24 35.55
C LEU A 625 -13.73 -6.21 35.82
N PRO A 626 -12.51 -6.62 36.23
CA PRO A 626 -11.37 -5.71 36.24
C PRO A 626 -11.09 -5.15 34.84
N PRO A 627 -10.65 -3.89 34.70
CA PRO A 627 -10.24 -3.34 33.41
C PRO A 627 -9.19 -4.25 32.71
N PHE A 628 -9.40 -4.48 31.41
CA PHE A 628 -8.53 -5.24 30.51
C PHE A 628 -8.36 -6.74 30.84
N ILE A 629 -9.12 -7.29 31.80
CA ILE A 629 -9.07 -8.73 32.10
C ILE A 629 -9.41 -9.58 30.87
N GLU A 630 -10.26 -9.05 29.98
CA GLU A 630 -10.70 -9.74 28.77
C GLU A 630 -9.54 -10.13 27.85
N ASP A 631 -8.40 -9.43 27.93
CA ASP A 631 -7.19 -9.74 27.16
C ASP A 631 -6.51 -11.06 27.54
N THR A 632 -6.87 -11.63 28.71
CA THR A 632 -6.32 -12.90 29.22
C THR A 632 -7.23 -14.09 28.92
N ALA A 633 -8.44 -13.83 28.45
CA ALA A 633 -9.45 -14.82 28.19
C ALA A 633 -9.06 -15.72 27.00
N LYS A 634 -9.18 -17.04 27.17
CA LYS A 634 -9.13 -17.99 26.04
C LYS A 634 -10.51 -18.53 25.69
N ARG A 635 -11.37 -18.67 26.69
CA ARG A 635 -12.79 -19.00 26.55
C ARG A 635 -13.60 -18.24 27.58
N LEU A 636 -14.88 -18.06 27.29
CA LEU A 636 -15.84 -17.50 28.22
C LEU A 636 -17.20 -18.16 28.02
N SER A 637 -18.04 -18.11 29.06
CA SER A 637 -19.44 -18.50 28.96
C SER A 637 -20.35 -17.31 29.29
N ILE A 638 -21.48 -17.24 28.61
CA ILE A 638 -22.59 -16.35 28.95
C ILE A 638 -23.75 -17.27 29.29
N GLU A 639 -24.03 -17.46 30.58
CA GLU A 639 -24.88 -18.55 31.06
C GLU A 639 -24.44 -19.91 30.47
N ASN A 640 -25.30 -20.55 29.65
CA ASN A 640 -25.06 -21.82 28.97
C ASN A 640 -24.41 -21.70 27.58
N LEU A 641 -24.13 -20.49 27.10
CA LEU A 641 -23.52 -20.24 25.80
C LEU A 641 -21.99 -20.22 25.92
N GLU A 642 -21.31 -21.07 25.16
CA GLU A 642 -19.84 -21.21 25.21
C GLU A 642 -19.16 -20.50 24.04
N PHE A 643 -18.16 -19.67 24.36
CA PHE A 643 -17.40 -18.91 23.38
C PHE A 643 -15.91 -19.18 23.49
N GLU A 644 -15.25 -19.32 22.34
CA GLU A 644 -13.81 -19.23 22.21
C GLU A 644 -13.37 -17.80 21.89
N VAL A 645 -12.21 -17.39 22.41
CA VAL A 645 -11.56 -16.14 22.03
C VAL A 645 -10.71 -16.39 20.80
N VAL A 646 -11.01 -15.67 19.72
CA VAL A 646 -10.33 -15.80 18.42
C VAL A 646 -9.03 -14.99 18.42
N ASP A 647 -9.11 -13.69 18.76
CA ASP A 647 -7.95 -12.79 18.88
C ASP A 647 -8.35 -11.50 19.61
N LYS A 648 -7.38 -10.66 19.98
CA LYS A 648 -7.61 -9.29 20.44
C LYS A 648 -7.96 -8.39 19.25
N CYS A 649 -8.91 -7.48 19.43
CA CYS A 649 -9.33 -6.58 18.34
C CYS A 649 -8.39 -5.39 18.23
N THR A 650 -7.49 -5.39 17.24
CA THR A 650 -6.68 -4.21 16.88
C THR A 650 -7.58 -3.08 16.39
N ARG A 651 -7.41 -1.89 16.96
CA ARG A 651 -8.18 -0.68 16.59
C ARG A 651 -7.41 0.19 15.60
N CYS A 652 -8.18 0.92 14.81
CA CYS A 652 -7.73 1.86 13.79
C CYS A 652 -8.55 3.15 13.90
N GLU A 653 -8.36 4.07 12.95
CA GLU A 653 -9.02 5.37 12.91
C GLU A 653 -10.57 5.36 12.92
N MET A 654 -11.22 4.22 12.72
CA MET A 654 -12.70 4.15 12.81
C MET A 654 -13.22 4.59 14.18
N ILE A 655 -12.46 4.41 15.26
CA ILE A 655 -12.87 4.85 16.61
C ILE A 655 -12.71 6.36 16.81
N CYS A 656 -12.01 7.04 15.89
CA CYS A 656 -11.78 8.48 15.91
C CYS A 656 -12.96 9.25 15.33
N VAL A 657 -13.82 8.62 14.52
CA VAL A 657 -14.99 9.28 13.94
C VAL A 657 -16.01 9.58 15.04
N ASP A 658 -16.29 10.86 15.26
CA ASP A 658 -17.40 11.31 16.09
C ASP A 658 -18.71 10.89 15.40
N PRO A 659 -19.55 10.07 16.05
CA PRO A 659 -20.80 9.60 15.44
C PRO A 659 -21.81 10.72 15.12
N MET A 660 -21.71 11.87 15.79
CA MET A 660 -22.62 13.01 15.64
C MET A 660 -22.25 13.90 14.45
N THR A 661 -20.94 14.12 14.24
CA THR A 661 -20.44 15.12 13.28
C THR A 661 -19.77 14.48 12.05
N GLY A 662 -19.29 13.24 12.16
CA GLY A 662 -18.42 12.62 11.17
C GLY A 662 -16.98 13.14 11.20
N GLU A 663 -16.65 14.06 12.10
CA GLU A 663 -15.28 14.57 12.25
C GLU A 663 -14.38 13.52 12.90
N LYS A 664 -13.09 13.50 12.53
CA LYS A 664 -12.12 12.59 13.13
C LYS A 664 -11.39 13.28 14.28
N ASP A 665 -11.51 12.71 15.47
CA ASP A 665 -10.76 13.08 16.68
C ASP A 665 -9.77 11.97 17.07
N PRO A 666 -8.44 12.23 17.04
CA PRO A 666 -7.43 11.24 17.40
C PRO A 666 -7.38 10.89 18.90
N SER A 667 -7.99 11.69 19.78
CA SER A 667 -7.84 11.60 21.25
C SER A 667 -8.01 10.18 21.79
N LEU A 668 -9.07 9.48 21.37
CA LEU A 668 -9.37 8.12 21.84
C LEU A 668 -8.35 7.09 21.37
N LEU A 669 -7.84 7.20 20.13
CA LEU A 669 -6.82 6.27 19.64
C LEU A 669 -5.45 6.54 20.27
N LEU A 670 -5.11 7.81 20.51
CA LEU A 670 -3.90 8.21 21.24
C LEU A 670 -3.93 7.72 22.68
N ALA A 671 -5.06 7.87 23.38
CA ALA A 671 -5.24 7.33 24.72
C ALA A 671 -5.11 5.81 24.76
N LEU A 672 -5.71 5.11 23.80
CA LEU A 672 -5.57 3.67 23.69
C LEU A 672 -4.10 3.26 23.46
N ARG A 673 -3.39 3.98 22.58
CA ARG A 673 -1.96 3.77 22.35
C ARG A 673 -1.15 3.93 23.63
N ASP A 674 -1.32 5.06 24.31
CA ASP A 674 -0.55 5.41 25.51
C ASP A 674 -0.82 4.37 26.61
N TYR A 675 -2.09 3.97 26.79
CA TYR A 675 -2.47 2.95 27.75
C TYR A 675 -1.85 1.58 27.44
N ARG A 676 -1.79 1.19 26.15
CA ARG A 676 -1.22 -0.07 25.70
C ARG A 676 0.30 -0.11 25.74
N ASN A 677 0.98 1.05 25.78
CA ASN A 677 2.42 1.23 25.95
C ASN A 677 3.30 0.17 25.25
N LYS A 678 3.72 0.46 24.00
CA LYS A 678 4.54 -0.41 23.13
C LYS A 678 3.87 -1.74 22.71
N GLN A 679 2.64 -2.00 23.12
CA GLN A 679 1.84 -3.11 22.59
C GLN A 679 0.95 -2.63 21.44
N LYS A 680 0.41 -3.59 20.68
CA LYS A 680 -0.60 -3.30 19.65
C LYS A 680 -1.79 -2.56 20.28
N MET A 681 -2.29 -1.53 19.59
CA MET A 681 -3.47 -0.75 19.96
C MET A 681 -4.76 -1.60 19.88
N THR A 682 -4.88 -2.56 20.80
CA THR A 682 -5.98 -3.51 20.87
C THR A 682 -7.01 -3.07 21.90
N PHE A 683 -8.29 -3.26 21.64
CA PHE A 683 -9.34 -3.00 22.62
C PHE A 683 -10.52 -3.95 22.40
N GLY A 684 -10.83 -4.75 23.41
CA GLY A 684 -11.80 -5.83 23.31
C GLY A 684 -11.26 -7.06 22.61
N ILE A 685 -12.07 -8.12 22.63
CA ILE A 685 -11.74 -9.44 22.11
C ILE A 685 -12.77 -9.88 21.09
N TYR A 686 -12.27 -10.53 20.03
CA TYR A 686 -13.09 -11.24 19.08
C TYR A 686 -13.46 -12.60 19.63
N ILE A 687 -14.74 -12.92 19.66
CA ILE A 687 -15.23 -14.20 20.19
C ILE A 687 -16.14 -14.91 19.19
N ARG A 688 -16.12 -16.24 19.24
CA ARG A 688 -16.96 -17.11 18.40
C ARG A 688 -17.67 -18.13 19.28
N GLN A 689 -18.95 -18.32 19.05
CA GLN A 689 -19.72 -19.35 19.76
C GLN A 689 -19.28 -20.74 19.28
N THR A 690 -19.10 -21.67 20.22
CA THR A 690 -18.61 -23.03 19.95
C THR A 690 -19.71 -24.09 20.07
N ASN A 691 -20.75 -23.83 20.87
CA ASN A 691 -21.87 -24.74 21.11
C ASN A 691 -23.22 -24.22 20.54
N PHE A 692 -23.19 -23.71 19.30
CA PHE A 692 -24.39 -23.14 18.68
C PHE A 692 -25.48 -24.20 18.44
N GLU A 693 -26.69 -23.89 18.91
CA GLU A 693 -27.92 -24.61 18.63
C GLU A 693 -29.01 -23.61 18.18
N SER A 694 -29.94 -24.06 17.32
CA SER A 694 -31.03 -23.20 16.86
C SER A 694 -31.97 -22.82 18.01
N GLY A 695 -32.48 -21.59 18.01
CA GLY A 695 -33.38 -21.07 19.05
C GLY A 695 -32.68 -20.50 20.28
N GLN A 696 -31.34 -20.39 20.28
CA GLN A 696 -30.59 -19.71 21.33
C GLN A 696 -30.70 -18.18 21.22
N TYR A 697 -30.78 -17.52 22.37
CA TYR A 697 -30.82 -16.06 22.48
C TYR A 697 -29.73 -15.60 23.45
N LEU A 698 -29.21 -14.39 23.21
CA LEU A 698 -28.32 -13.70 24.13
C LEU A 698 -29.03 -12.43 24.60
N GLU A 699 -29.11 -12.24 25.91
CA GLU A 699 -29.87 -11.15 26.54
C GLU A 699 -29.02 -10.33 27.52
N SER A 700 -29.32 -9.03 27.63
CA SER A 700 -28.79 -8.19 28.69
C SER A 700 -29.18 -8.75 30.07
N GLY A 701 -28.26 -8.71 31.02
CA GLY A 701 -28.41 -9.23 32.37
C GLY A 701 -27.87 -10.65 32.57
N MET A 702 -27.59 -11.38 31.48
CA MET A 702 -26.98 -12.71 31.55
C MET A 702 -25.60 -12.68 32.22
N SER A 703 -25.34 -13.66 33.08
CA SER A 703 -24.08 -13.80 33.81
C SER A 703 -22.95 -14.24 32.88
N VAL A 704 -21.76 -13.67 33.07
CA VAL A 704 -20.58 -13.96 32.24
C VAL A 704 -19.48 -14.55 33.10
N ASN A 705 -18.92 -15.68 32.67
CA ASN A 705 -17.76 -16.30 33.32
C ASN A 705 -16.58 -16.33 32.35
N PHE A 706 -15.44 -15.80 32.80
CA PHE A 706 -14.19 -15.84 32.05
C PHE A 706 -13.36 -17.03 32.54
N SER A 707 -12.88 -17.85 31.61
CA SER A 707 -11.81 -18.80 31.92
C SER A 707 -10.47 -18.15 31.57
N THR A 708 -9.71 -17.84 32.63
CA THR A 708 -8.30 -17.43 32.55
C THR A 708 -7.48 -18.63 33.00
N ASP A 709 -6.53 -19.09 32.18
CA ASP A 709 -5.57 -20.11 32.63
C ASP A 709 -4.56 -19.54 33.63
#